data_AF-A0A2A6JKN8-F1
#
_entry.id   AF-A0A2A6JKN8-F1
#
_cell.length_a   1.000
_cell.length_b   1.000
_cell.length_c   1.000
_cell.angle_alpha   90.00
_cell.angle_beta   90.00
_cell.angle_gamma   90.00
#
_symmetry.space_group_name_H-M   'P 1'
#
loop_
_entity.id
_entity.type
_entity.pdbx_description
1 polymer ?
#
loop_
_entity_poly.entity_id
_entity_poly.type
_entity_poly.pdbx_seq_one_letter_code
_entity_poly.pdbx_strand_id
1 'polypeptide(L)'
;MCTIVATWGNDMRKLLIGLAAIVVLVCGVAGTYLYHLFEERRLEETLALQERSLALTEAILQTGAKPDDWSNRIFLPERALRGLVSGLNGIERVVRLGDKDPEGHYDGAVIVRVEEAVLSTNDGSFHAKLSLSAHYQADKKTSWWAGTTAFAELDTMLLPLPDKDDKGRNAIRLHLVPYAVKPKFNWGNLSLSSGDLLAELIADGAFTGWGKELVIPGPSIVSDLELDIGKANSSHNKFEVSGGYDLAIKINRDKLHRSIAAEIPVSTTNGIWMLGGKTIDEVFSHLAETKETTSEALERRRKSVSDRLRPFRDDRDLVYVRIHNTPILEMASELRQATTGSISSSNASGEIAHPALLKDDLLGEVSLVVTPRGPSFLSGLFDVQPPDIKWVPGVGLQTALRADASLKVELHTHTNAAFVGGGFGNDIDLHAKTSLDLPVSIKVAKQTVAAGSAIVLIPELACRRITIGVTPSAPSDIAANAWLTIHQLRIDVERNIGGGKQAPSILISSLPTFYPFGKNEEPRPDEREYTNFGRRGVEVAWDPKDVVVGADYLELSAGYSIVPKTGDAGPVSKEQFDAFKTALNEAVPAIACEPDDNFILKSWNVTLLDKNLLAKAIMDAVRAGQHVAEETKKELTKLYERPFDSLKDLPDNAWREGTKGVQGAVDNAKAAADAAAKAAADLAKGIADAAQKAKDDLERSDLNPGNWHW
;
A
#
# COMPACT_ATOMS: atom_id res chain seq x y z
N MET A 1 26.24 25.77 100.15
CA MET A 1 26.07 26.32 98.79
C MET A 1 26.23 25.20 97.76
N CYS A 2 25.33 24.22 97.81
CA CYS A 2 25.24 23.09 96.87
C CYS A 2 23.76 22.94 96.54
N THR A 3 23.27 23.70 95.56
CA THR A 3 21.98 23.55 94.87
C THR A 3 21.77 24.84 94.08
N ILE A 4 21.85 24.79 92.75
CA ILE A 4 21.18 25.68 91.79
C ILE A 4 21.46 25.24 90.33
N VAL A 5 22.49 24.43 90.06
CA VAL A 5 22.85 24.08 88.66
C VAL A 5 22.15 22.82 88.10
N ALA A 6 21.51 21.98 88.93
CA ALA A 6 20.92 20.71 88.47
C ALA A 6 19.44 20.78 88.04
N THR A 7 18.71 21.85 88.36
CA THR A 7 17.28 22.00 88.02
C THR A 7 17.05 22.54 86.61
N TRP A 8 17.97 23.35 86.08
CA TRP A 8 17.85 23.91 84.72
C TRP A 8 17.98 22.86 83.60
N GLY A 9 18.81 21.82 83.79
CA GLY A 9 18.97 20.77 82.78
C GLY A 9 17.76 19.84 82.67
N ASN A 10 17.05 19.60 83.77
CA ASN A 10 15.89 18.70 83.79
C ASN A 10 14.61 19.42 83.34
N ASP A 11 14.44 20.70 83.70
CA ASP A 11 13.31 21.50 83.25
C ASP A 11 13.45 21.89 81.77
N MET A 12 14.65 22.23 81.28
CA MET A 12 14.87 22.48 79.86
C MET A 12 14.69 21.21 79.01
N ARG A 13 15.05 20.04 79.52
CA ARG A 13 14.83 18.75 78.86
C ARG A 13 13.36 18.36 78.84
N LYS A 14 12.61 18.59 79.92
CA LYS A 14 11.14 18.42 79.94
C LYS A 14 10.44 19.43 79.04
N LEU A 15 10.94 20.66 78.95
CA LEU A 15 10.40 21.69 78.07
C LEU A 15 10.67 21.36 76.60
N LEU A 16 11.87 20.86 76.25
CA LEU A 16 12.20 20.34 74.92
C LEU A 16 11.39 19.09 74.54
N ILE A 17 11.21 18.14 75.47
CA ILE A 17 10.35 16.96 75.26
C ILE A 17 8.88 17.37 75.10
N GLY A 18 8.41 18.33 75.91
CA GLY A 18 7.06 18.89 75.80
C GLY A 18 6.85 19.64 74.48
N LEU A 19 7.83 20.42 74.05
CA LEU A 19 7.77 21.14 72.77
C LEU A 19 7.84 20.16 71.58
N ALA A 20 8.67 19.13 71.66
CA ALA A 20 8.72 18.06 70.66
C ALA A 20 7.39 17.29 70.59
N ALA A 21 6.80 16.95 71.74
CA ALA A 21 5.50 16.30 71.80
C ALA A 21 4.39 17.18 71.23
N ILE A 22 4.38 18.49 71.54
CA ILE A 22 3.42 19.46 70.99
C ILE A 22 3.63 19.63 69.48
N VAL A 23 4.86 19.70 68.99
CA VAL A 23 5.15 19.77 67.55
C VAL A 23 4.67 18.49 66.86
N VAL A 24 4.91 17.31 67.43
CA VAL A 24 4.39 16.03 66.90
C VAL A 24 2.86 16.01 66.90
N LEU A 25 2.21 16.52 67.96
CA LEU A 25 0.75 16.58 68.05
C LEU A 25 0.15 17.59 67.08
N VAL A 26 0.75 18.77 66.93
CA VAL A 26 0.30 19.82 66.02
C VAL A 26 0.53 19.42 64.58
N CYS A 27 1.69 18.84 64.25
CA CYS A 27 1.94 18.27 62.92
C CYS A 27 1.02 17.08 62.64
N GLY A 28 0.75 16.23 63.64
CA GLY A 28 -0.19 15.11 63.51
C GLY A 28 -1.62 15.56 63.28
N VAL A 29 -2.11 16.57 64.01
CA VAL A 29 -3.46 17.14 63.87
C VAL A 29 -3.62 17.97 62.60
N ALA A 30 -2.61 18.78 62.24
CA ALA A 30 -2.61 19.50 60.97
C ALA A 30 -2.56 18.53 59.79
N GLY A 31 -1.74 17.48 59.86
CA GLY A 31 -1.67 16.43 58.85
C GLY A 31 -2.97 15.64 58.74
N THR A 32 -3.67 15.33 59.83
CA THR A 32 -5.00 14.66 59.76
C THR A 32 -6.10 15.58 59.23
N TYR A 33 -6.10 16.87 59.62
CA TYR A 33 -7.05 17.84 59.12
C TYR A 33 -6.86 18.12 57.62
N LEU A 34 -5.61 18.28 57.18
CA LEU A 34 -5.27 18.47 55.77
C LEU A 34 -5.47 17.20 54.96
N TYR A 35 -5.22 16.01 55.51
CA TYR A 35 -5.57 14.72 54.91
C TYR A 35 -7.08 14.61 54.62
N HIS A 36 -7.94 15.02 55.56
CA HIS A 36 -9.39 15.04 55.33
C HIS A 36 -9.84 16.10 54.31
N LEU A 37 -9.25 17.29 54.33
CA LEU A 37 -9.46 18.31 53.29
C LEU A 37 -8.99 17.83 51.90
N PHE A 38 -7.94 16.99 51.87
CA PHE A 38 -7.46 16.31 50.68
C PHE A 38 -8.41 15.24 50.16
N GLU A 39 -8.99 14.46 51.07
CA GLU A 39 -9.94 13.39 50.80
C GLU A 39 -11.21 13.95 50.12
N GLU A 40 -11.80 15.03 50.64
CA GLU A 40 -13.06 15.59 50.16
C GLU A 40 -13.00 16.16 48.73
N ARG A 41 -12.01 17.01 48.39
CA ARG A 41 -11.92 17.61 47.05
C ARG A 41 -11.53 16.61 45.95
N ARG A 42 -10.83 15.53 46.29
CA ARG A 42 -10.35 14.52 45.32
C ARG A 42 -11.36 13.43 45.02
N LEU A 43 -12.26 13.13 45.96
CA LEU A 43 -13.37 12.23 45.72
C LEU A 43 -14.19 12.74 44.53
N GLU A 44 -14.49 14.03 44.41
CA GLU A 44 -15.37 14.52 43.34
C GLU A 44 -14.84 14.31 41.91
N GLU A 45 -13.62 14.76 41.58
CA GLU A 45 -13.03 14.59 40.22
C GLU A 45 -12.81 13.10 39.88
N THR A 46 -12.35 12.31 40.85
CA THR A 46 -12.11 10.87 40.72
C THR A 46 -13.40 10.11 40.50
N LEU A 47 -14.43 10.39 41.31
CA LEU A 47 -15.74 9.76 41.22
C LEU A 47 -16.45 10.16 39.92
N ALA A 48 -16.27 11.40 39.42
CA ALA A 48 -16.81 11.82 38.14
C ALA A 48 -16.21 11.05 36.94
N LEU A 49 -14.90 10.80 36.93
CA LEU A 49 -14.25 9.98 35.91
C LEU A 49 -14.67 8.51 35.99
N GLN A 50 -14.79 7.97 37.21
CA GLN A 50 -15.29 6.62 37.43
C GLN A 50 -16.74 6.47 36.96
N GLU A 51 -17.60 7.42 37.31
CA GLU A 51 -19.00 7.47 36.88
C GLU A 51 -19.10 7.52 35.35
N ARG A 52 -18.29 8.36 34.69
CA ARG A 52 -18.25 8.43 33.22
C ARG A 52 -17.83 7.11 32.59
N SER A 53 -16.83 6.42 33.16
CA SER A 53 -16.36 5.12 32.67
C SER A 53 -17.41 4.02 32.87
N LEU A 54 -18.11 4.01 34.02
CA LEU A 54 -19.19 3.06 34.28
C LEU A 54 -20.41 3.32 33.39
N ALA A 55 -20.82 4.58 33.22
CA ALA A 55 -21.91 4.95 32.33
C ALA A 55 -21.61 4.56 30.88
N LEU A 56 -20.36 4.76 30.42
CA LEU A 56 -19.92 4.29 29.11
C LEU A 56 -20.01 2.76 28.99
N THR A 57 -19.51 2.02 29.99
CA THR A 57 -19.56 0.56 29.99
C THR A 57 -21.00 0.04 29.95
N GLU A 58 -21.91 0.68 30.69
CA GLU A 58 -23.34 0.35 30.65
C GLU A 58 -23.98 0.66 29.30
N ALA A 59 -23.64 1.79 28.69
CA ALA A 59 -24.10 2.16 27.35
C ALA A 59 -23.62 1.11 26.33
N ILE A 60 -22.36 0.70 26.39
CA ILE A 60 -21.80 -0.38 25.56
C ILE A 60 -22.60 -1.67 25.75
N LEU A 61 -22.89 -2.07 27.00
CA LEU A 61 -23.69 -3.26 27.32
C LEU A 61 -25.15 -3.16 26.84
N GLN A 62 -25.71 -1.95 26.71
CA GLN A 62 -27.04 -1.72 26.12
C GLN A 62 -26.99 -1.81 24.60
N THR A 63 -25.93 -1.28 23.99
CA THR A 63 -25.71 -1.34 22.54
C THR A 63 -25.40 -2.76 22.07
N GLY A 64 -24.67 -3.56 22.86
CA GLY A 64 -24.37 -4.96 22.59
C GLY A 64 -23.96 -5.69 23.88
N ALA A 65 -24.71 -6.71 24.26
CA ALA A 65 -24.61 -7.36 25.57
C ALA A 65 -23.50 -8.43 25.65
N LYS A 66 -22.90 -8.81 24.51
CA LYS A 66 -21.78 -9.74 24.41
C LYS A 66 -20.83 -9.32 23.28
N PRO A 67 -19.56 -9.77 23.27
CA PRO A 67 -18.62 -9.46 22.20
C PRO A 67 -19.16 -9.79 20.80
N ASP A 68 -19.91 -10.88 20.66
CA ASP A 68 -20.46 -11.33 19.37
C ASP A 68 -21.48 -10.36 18.74
N ASP A 69 -22.06 -9.43 19.51
CA ASP A 69 -22.98 -8.40 19.01
C ASP A 69 -22.24 -7.25 18.30
N TRP A 70 -20.91 -7.33 18.22
CA TRP A 70 -20.01 -6.35 17.61
C TRP A 70 -19.29 -6.96 16.40
N SER A 71 -19.44 -6.31 15.25
CA SER A 71 -18.92 -6.79 13.97
C SER A 71 -17.39 -6.87 13.96
N ASN A 72 -16.73 -5.85 14.53
CA ASN A 72 -15.29 -5.85 14.72
C ASN A 72 -15.01 -5.95 16.22
N ARG A 73 -14.13 -6.86 16.62
CA ARG A 73 -13.78 -7.04 18.03
C ARG A 73 -12.39 -7.58 18.19
N ILE A 74 -11.71 -7.08 19.20
CA ILE A 74 -10.33 -7.43 19.50
C ILE A 74 -10.22 -7.64 21.00
N PHE A 75 -9.71 -8.79 21.42
CA PHE A 75 -9.43 -9.06 22.82
C PHE A 75 -7.92 -9.03 23.05
N LEU A 76 -7.50 -8.14 23.96
CA LEU A 76 -6.13 -8.04 24.46
C LEU A 76 -6.09 -8.64 25.88
N PRO A 77 -5.36 -9.75 26.09
CA PRO A 77 -5.27 -10.37 27.41
C PRO A 77 -4.50 -9.48 28.39
N GLU A 78 -4.77 -9.59 29.69
CA GLU A 78 -4.11 -8.84 30.76
C GLU A 78 -2.57 -8.87 30.63
N ARG A 79 -2.02 -10.04 30.30
CA ARG A 79 -0.57 -10.22 30.13
C ARG A 79 0.04 -9.25 29.12
N ALA A 80 -0.69 -8.95 28.03
CA ALA A 80 -0.25 -7.99 27.02
C ALA A 80 -0.19 -6.55 27.58
N LEU A 81 -1.05 -6.22 28.54
CA LEU A 81 -1.16 -4.88 29.14
C LEU A 81 -0.14 -4.63 30.26
N ARG A 82 0.48 -5.68 30.82
CA ARG A 82 1.53 -5.52 31.84
C ARG A 82 2.70 -4.68 31.34
N GLY A 83 3.06 -4.82 30.06
CA GLY A 83 4.11 -4.01 29.43
C GLY A 83 3.80 -2.51 29.48
N LEU A 84 2.53 -2.14 29.27
CA LEU A 84 2.08 -0.75 29.35
C LEU A 84 2.24 -0.19 30.76
N VAL A 85 1.77 -0.91 31.79
CA VAL A 85 1.86 -0.47 33.20
C VAL A 85 3.31 -0.41 33.66
N SER A 86 4.15 -1.38 33.29
CA SER A 86 5.58 -1.34 33.58
C SER A 86 6.30 -0.15 32.94
N GLY A 87 5.72 0.44 31.88
CA GLY A 87 6.20 1.67 31.26
C GLY A 87 6.14 2.89 32.17
N LEU A 88 5.32 2.84 33.23
CA LEU A 88 5.24 3.88 34.25
C LEU A 88 6.46 3.89 35.17
N ASN A 89 7.22 2.80 35.24
CA ASN A 89 8.42 2.72 36.07
C ASN A 89 9.46 3.76 35.62
N GLY A 90 9.86 4.62 36.55
CA GLY A 90 10.82 5.70 36.35
C GLY A 90 10.19 7.05 35.99
N ILE A 91 8.86 7.16 35.89
CA ILE A 91 8.20 8.47 35.74
C ILE A 91 8.42 9.30 37.00
N GLU A 92 8.75 10.58 36.82
CA GLU A 92 9.00 11.54 37.88
C GLU A 92 8.03 12.72 37.78
N ARG A 93 7.35 13.07 38.87
CA ARG A 93 6.78 14.42 39.04
C ARG A 93 7.83 15.28 39.70
N VAL A 94 8.04 16.47 39.16
CA VAL A 94 8.90 17.48 39.77
C VAL A 94 8.05 18.68 40.17
N VAL A 95 8.12 19.07 41.44
CA VAL A 95 7.45 20.24 42.00
C VAL A 95 8.50 21.18 42.59
N ARG A 96 8.71 22.33 41.94
CA ARG A 96 9.68 23.35 42.37
C ARG A 96 9.12 24.18 43.52
N LEU A 97 9.92 24.33 44.57
CA LEU A 97 9.58 25.00 45.82
C LEU A 97 10.34 26.33 45.97
N GLY A 98 9.71 27.28 46.67
CA GLY A 98 10.28 28.60 46.94
C GLY A 98 10.18 29.58 45.77
N ASP A 99 10.76 30.76 45.95
CA ASP A 99 10.73 31.84 44.96
C ASP A 99 11.82 31.68 43.90
N LYS A 100 11.47 32.02 42.67
CA LYS A 100 12.40 32.07 41.53
C LYS A 100 13.33 33.28 41.68
N ASP A 101 14.63 33.09 41.51
CA ASP A 101 15.60 34.22 41.52
C ASP A 101 15.75 34.81 40.10
N PRO A 102 16.50 35.91 39.93
CA PRO A 102 16.74 36.51 38.62
C PRO A 102 17.49 35.60 37.64
N GLU A 103 18.23 34.60 38.12
CA GLU A 103 18.98 33.62 37.30
C GLU A 103 18.10 32.42 36.88
N GLY A 104 16.92 32.30 37.48
CA GLY A 104 15.89 31.35 37.12
C GLY A 104 15.86 30.07 37.97
N HIS A 105 16.67 29.99 39.02
CA HIS A 105 16.71 28.89 39.97
C HIS A 105 15.55 28.99 40.97
N TYR A 106 15.20 27.89 41.64
CA TYR A 106 14.23 27.83 42.75
C TYR A 106 14.95 27.48 44.07
N ASP A 107 14.25 27.47 45.21
CA ASP A 107 14.90 27.04 46.47
C ASP A 107 15.31 25.55 46.40
N GLY A 108 14.44 24.73 45.79
CA GLY A 108 14.73 23.34 45.43
C GLY A 108 13.51 22.69 44.78
N ALA A 109 13.50 21.37 44.63
CA ALA A 109 12.39 20.62 44.07
C ALA A 109 12.08 19.36 44.89
N VAL A 110 10.80 19.03 44.98
CA VAL A 110 10.35 17.70 45.39
C VAL A 110 10.24 16.85 44.13
N ILE A 111 10.93 15.72 44.11
CA ILE A 111 10.86 14.75 43.03
C ILE A 111 10.15 13.52 43.56
N VAL A 112 8.99 13.21 42.98
CA VAL A 112 8.23 12.00 43.27
C VAL A 112 8.39 11.05 42.10
N ARG A 113 8.92 9.86 42.34
CA ARG A 113 9.23 8.87 41.32
C ARG A 113 8.41 7.61 41.48
N VAL A 114 7.93 7.05 40.37
CA VAL A 114 7.35 5.71 40.32
C VAL A 114 8.49 4.69 40.30
N GLU A 115 8.68 3.96 41.39
CA GLU A 115 9.69 2.91 41.50
C GLU A 115 9.21 1.62 40.83
N GLU A 116 7.94 1.27 41.07
CA GLU A 116 7.34 0.05 40.56
C GLU A 116 5.86 0.26 40.29
N ALA A 117 5.37 -0.28 39.18
CA ALA A 117 3.97 -0.26 38.78
C ALA A 117 3.51 -1.69 38.49
N VAL A 118 2.50 -2.15 39.23
CA VAL A 118 1.95 -3.49 39.11
C VAL A 118 0.50 -3.42 38.64
N LEU A 119 0.17 -4.15 37.59
CA LEU A 119 -1.21 -4.25 37.08
C LEU A 119 -2.00 -5.27 37.91
N SER A 120 -3.25 -4.92 38.22
CA SER A 120 -4.28 -5.79 38.76
C SER A 120 -5.59 -5.52 38.00
N THR A 121 -6.44 -6.52 37.81
CA THR A 121 -7.63 -6.41 36.96
C THR A 121 -8.89 -6.82 37.68
N ASN A 122 -9.96 -6.06 37.47
CA ASN A 122 -11.33 -6.37 37.86
C ASN A 122 -12.26 -6.11 36.67
N ASP A 123 -13.47 -6.67 36.69
CA ASP A 123 -14.44 -6.36 35.62
C ASP A 123 -14.80 -4.87 35.65
N GLY A 124 -14.78 -4.23 34.48
CA GLY A 124 -15.08 -2.82 34.33
C GLY A 124 -13.93 -1.87 34.72
N SER A 125 -12.83 -2.35 35.33
CA SER A 125 -11.70 -1.49 35.68
C SER A 125 -10.35 -2.21 35.73
N PHE A 126 -9.34 -1.58 35.12
CA PHE A 126 -7.94 -1.91 35.38
C PHE A 126 -7.51 -1.15 36.63
N HIS A 127 -6.69 -1.79 37.45
CA HIS A 127 -6.06 -1.17 38.60
C HIS A 127 -4.56 -1.20 38.40
N ALA A 128 -3.89 -0.09 38.69
CA ALA A 128 -2.43 -0.08 38.78
C ALA A 128 -2.03 0.31 40.20
N LYS A 129 -1.15 -0.49 40.76
CA LYS A 129 -0.58 -0.29 42.08
C LYS A 129 0.82 0.28 41.90
N LEU A 130 1.01 1.54 42.26
CA LEU A 130 2.28 2.25 42.10
C LEU A 130 3.02 2.35 43.43
N SER A 131 4.23 1.81 43.51
CA SER A 131 5.18 2.10 44.59
C SER A 131 5.95 3.37 44.23
N LEU A 132 5.94 4.34 45.14
CA LEU A 132 6.49 5.66 44.94
C LEU A 132 7.62 5.94 45.92
N SER A 133 8.62 6.68 45.46
CA SER A 133 9.59 7.35 46.31
C SER A 133 9.46 8.86 46.15
N ALA A 134 9.76 9.62 47.20
CA ALA A 134 9.98 11.05 47.04
C ALA A 134 11.13 11.55 47.87
N HIS A 135 11.84 12.50 47.30
CA HIS A 135 12.99 13.14 47.92
C HIS A 135 13.06 14.61 47.54
N TYR A 136 13.81 15.36 48.33
CA TYR A 136 14.17 16.74 48.00
C TYR A 136 15.43 16.76 47.16
N GLN A 137 15.45 17.62 46.14
CA GLN A 137 16.66 18.06 45.50
C GLN A 137 16.84 19.56 45.74
N ALA A 138 17.91 19.94 46.43
CA ALA A 138 18.25 21.33 46.63
C ALA A 138 18.71 21.97 45.31
N ASP A 139 18.29 23.21 45.05
CA ASP A 139 18.77 24.03 43.93
C ASP A 139 19.55 25.23 44.51
N LYS A 140 18.87 26.22 45.12
CA LYS A 140 19.54 27.28 45.89
C LYS A 140 19.73 26.99 47.37
N LYS A 141 18.74 26.36 48.03
CA LYS A 141 18.69 26.20 49.48
C LYS A 141 18.64 24.74 49.86
N THR A 142 19.58 24.32 50.71
CA THR A 142 19.53 22.99 51.33
C THR A 142 18.55 23.03 52.48
N SER A 143 17.44 22.31 52.37
CA SER A 143 16.49 22.18 53.47
C SER A 143 17.01 21.20 54.53
N TRP A 144 16.55 21.33 55.78
CA TRP A 144 16.93 20.45 56.89
C TRP A 144 16.54 18.97 56.67
N TRP A 145 15.67 18.70 55.70
CA TRP A 145 15.23 17.36 55.31
C TRP A 145 15.85 16.86 53.99
N ALA A 146 16.85 17.56 53.42
CA ALA A 146 17.45 17.30 52.10
C ALA A 146 18.19 15.96 51.91
N GLY A 147 18.08 15.02 52.84
CA GLY A 147 18.59 13.64 52.72
C GLY A 147 17.55 12.56 53.04
N THR A 148 16.28 12.92 53.23
CA THR A 148 15.21 11.98 53.54
C THR A 148 14.50 11.54 52.27
N THR A 149 14.24 10.24 52.14
CA THR A 149 13.34 9.68 51.12
C THR A 149 12.10 9.11 51.81
N ALA A 150 10.93 9.53 51.36
CA ALA A 150 9.66 8.96 51.79
C ALA A 150 9.17 7.93 50.76
N PHE A 151 8.51 6.88 51.22
CA PHE A 151 7.94 5.85 50.36
C PHE A 151 6.43 5.77 50.55
N ALA A 152 5.71 5.64 49.44
CA ALA A 152 4.26 5.52 49.44
C ALA A 152 3.82 4.45 48.45
N GLU A 153 2.61 3.97 48.63
CA GLU A 153 1.92 3.10 47.71
C GLU A 153 0.64 3.80 47.26
N LEU A 154 0.41 3.79 45.96
CA LEU A 154 -0.74 4.42 45.32
C LEU A 154 -1.58 3.35 44.65
N ASP A 155 -2.83 3.27 45.07
CA ASP A 155 -3.84 2.50 44.36
C ASP A 155 -4.51 3.41 43.33
N THR A 156 -4.44 3.02 42.06
CA THR A 156 -5.03 3.74 40.93
C THR A 156 -5.97 2.86 40.12
N MET A 157 -6.91 3.49 39.43
CA MET A 157 -7.68 2.90 38.34
C MET A 157 -7.14 3.39 37.01
N LEU A 158 -7.03 2.49 36.05
CA LEU A 158 -6.74 2.77 34.66
C LEU A 158 -8.07 2.69 33.89
N LEU A 159 -8.63 3.85 33.59
CA LEU A 159 -9.92 3.97 32.92
C LEU A 159 -9.72 4.14 31.42
N PRO A 160 -10.09 3.17 30.58
CA PRO A 160 -10.04 3.34 29.13
C PRO A 160 -11.22 4.21 28.69
N LEU A 161 -10.91 5.33 28.05
CA LEU A 161 -11.91 6.24 27.49
C LEU A 161 -11.60 6.50 26.01
N PRO A 162 -12.62 6.53 25.14
CA PRO A 162 -12.46 7.00 23.78
C PRO A 162 -12.19 8.51 23.79
N ASP A 163 -11.20 8.92 23.00
CA ASP A 163 -10.73 10.30 22.87
C ASP A 163 -10.27 10.58 21.42
N LYS A 164 -9.74 11.78 21.17
CA LYS A 164 -9.10 12.16 19.91
C LYS A 164 -7.58 12.26 20.06
N ASP A 165 -6.85 11.80 19.04
CA ASP A 165 -5.41 12.07 18.89
C ASP A 165 -5.16 13.50 18.39
N ASP A 166 -3.90 13.92 18.32
CA ASP A 166 -3.51 15.26 17.86
C ASP A 166 -3.90 15.54 16.39
N LYS A 167 -4.30 14.51 15.64
CA LYS A 167 -4.79 14.59 14.25
C LYS A 167 -6.32 14.49 14.16
N GLY A 168 -7.03 14.49 15.29
CA GLY A 168 -8.49 14.40 15.34
C GLY A 168 -9.05 12.99 15.07
N ARG A 169 -8.21 11.97 15.01
CA ARG A 169 -8.63 10.57 14.85
C ARG A 169 -9.03 10.00 16.20
N ASN A 170 -9.98 9.08 16.20
CA ASN A 170 -10.37 8.39 17.43
C ASN A 170 -9.18 7.57 17.97
N ALA A 171 -8.99 7.63 19.28
CA ALA A 171 -7.96 6.91 19.98
C ALA A 171 -8.51 6.42 21.33
N ILE A 172 -7.89 5.39 21.90
CA ILE A 172 -8.19 4.95 23.25
C ILE A 172 -7.14 5.54 24.16
N ARG A 173 -7.56 6.29 25.19
CA ARG A 173 -6.67 6.80 26.23
C ARG A 173 -6.96 6.13 27.54
N LEU A 174 -5.91 5.71 28.24
CA LEU A 174 -5.97 5.13 29.57
C LEU A 174 -5.64 6.23 30.57
N HIS A 175 -6.68 6.68 31.27
CA HIS A 175 -6.55 7.69 32.31
C HIS A 175 -6.15 7.00 33.61
N LEU A 176 -5.02 7.38 34.17
CA LEU A 176 -4.59 6.92 35.48
C LEU A 176 -5.25 7.79 36.56
N VAL A 177 -6.19 7.21 37.30
CA VAL A 177 -6.96 7.92 38.33
C VAL A 177 -6.59 7.36 39.70
N PRO A 178 -5.87 8.11 40.55
CA PRO A 178 -5.59 7.68 41.92
C PRO A 178 -6.85 7.67 42.77
N TYR A 179 -7.05 6.65 43.59
CA TYR A 179 -8.21 6.58 44.50
C TYR A 179 -7.85 6.25 45.95
N ALA A 180 -6.64 5.75 46.24
CA ALA A 180 -6.15 5.63 47.61
C ALA A 180 -4.62 5.76 47.68
N VAL A 181 -4.12 6.35 48.76
CA VAL A 181 -2.69 6.45 49.07
C VAL A 181 -2.43 5.76 50.40
N LYS A 182 -1.44 4.86 50.44
CA LYS A 182 -1.00 4.14 51.62
C LYS A 182 0.48 4.46 51.87
N PRO A 183 0.85 5.23 52.90
CA PRO A 183 2.25 5.44 53.22
C PRO A 183 2.93 4.11 53.60
N LYS A 184 4.14 3.87 53.10
CA LYS A 184 4.95 2.70 53.46
C LYS A 184 6.01 3.12 54.48
N PHE A 185 5.77 2.82 55.75
CA PHE A 185 6.75 3.03 56.82
C PHE A 185 7.66 1.82 56.96
N ASN A 186 8.94 1.95 56.59
CA ASN A 186 9.99 1.02 57.01
C ASN A 186 10.67 1.61 58.25
N TRP A 187 10.59 0.92 59.40
CA TRP A 187 11.11 1.46 60.66
C TRP A 187 12.31 0.66 61.22
N GLY A 188 13.46 1.33 61.22
CA GLY A 188 14.54 1.22 62.19
C GLY A 188 14.80 2.61 62.82
N ASN A 189 15.78 2.73 63.72
CA ASN A 189 15.80 3.79 64.75
C ASN A 189 15.85 5.25 64.23
N LEU A 190 14.66 5.87 64.19
CA LEU A 190 14.33 7.30 64.22
C LEU A 190 14.52 8.14 62.95
N SER A 191 13.39 8.36 62.27
CA SER A 191 13.03 9.61 61.58
C SER A 191 11.49 9.72 61.61
N LEU A 192 10.95 10.66 62.38
CA LEU A 192 9.49 10.77 62.67
C LEU A 192 8.97 12.22 62.58
N SER A 193 9.58 13.06 61.75
CA SER A 193 9.03 14.41 61.50
C SER A 193 9.24 14.93 60.07
N SER A 194 10.27 14.50 59.35
CA SER A 194 10.47 14.87 57.94
C SER A 194 9.76 13.94 56.96
N GLY A 195 9.59 12.65 57.31
CA GLY A 195 8.95 11.66 56.45
C GLY A 195 7.45 11.91 56.25
N ASP A 196 6.76 12.38 57.28
CA ASP A 196 5.32 12.65 57.23
C ASP A 196 5.00 13.87 56.36
N LEU A 197 5.80 14.94 56.44
CA LEU A 197 5.63 16.15 55.62
C LEU A 197 5.98 15.89 54.14
N LEU A 198 6.97 15.03 53.87
CA LEU A 198 7.29 14.56 52.52
C LEU A 198 6.20 13.64 51.96
N ALA A 199 5.67 12.71 52.77
CA ALA A 199 4.55 11.86 52.39
C ALA A 199 3.26 12.68 52.14
N GLU A 200 3.08 13.77 52.89
CA GLU A 200 2.01 14.76 52.71
C GLU A 200 2.19 15.57 51.41
N LEU A 201 3.42 16.01 51.10
CA LEU A 201 3.76 16.66 49.82
C LEU A 201 3.59 15.72 48.62
N ILE A 202 3.88 14.42 48.79
CA ILE A 202 3.56 13.38 47.80
C ILE A 202 2.05 13.31 47.61
N ALA A 203 1.30 13.21 48.72
CA ALA A 203 -0.17 13.16 48.77
C ALA A 203 -0.85 14.34 48.05
N ASP A 204 -0.32 15.55 48.23
CA ASP A 204 -0.86 16.77 47.65
C ASP A 204 -0.41 16.96 46.18
N GLY A 205 0.90 17.08 45.93
CA GLY A 205 1.43 17.60 44.67
C GLY A 205 1.67 16.59 43.56
N ALA A 206 2.03 15.33 43.87
CA ALA A 206 2.29 14.33 42.82
C ALA A 206 1.00 13.77 42.22
N PHE A 207 0.01 13.49 43.05
CA PHE A 207 -1.19 12.81 42.60
C PHE A 207 -2.22 13.73 41.92
N THR A 208 -2.32 15.00 42.30
CA THR A 208 -3.18 15.98 41.59
C THR A 208 -2.61 16.26 40.21
N GLY A 209 -1.28 16.43 40.12
CA GLY A 209 -0.57 16.58 38.85
C GLY A 209 -0.68 15.35 37.96
N TRP A 210 -0.39 14.15 38.50
CA TRP A 210 -0.46 12.91 37.72
C TRP A 210 -1.87 12.59 37.24
N GLY A 211 -2.91 12.70 38.06
CA GLY A 211 -4.27 12.38 37.59
C GLY A 211 -4.73 13.25 36.40
N LYS A 212 -4.25 14.50 36.31
CA LYS A 212 -4.59 15.46 35.25
C LYS A 212 -3.70 15.33 34.02
N GLU A 213 -2.43 14.97 34.19
CA GLU A 213 -1.44 14.98 33.12
C GLU A 213 -1.02 13.58 32.62
N LEU A 214 -1.16 12.55 33.47
CA LEU A 214 -0.72 11.18 33.18
C LEU A 214 -1.81 10.42 32.42
N VAL A 215 -1.92 10.77 31.14
CA VAL A 215 -2.75 10.06 30.19
C VAL A 215 -1.86 9.15 29.35
N ILE A 216 -2.08 7.85 29.48
CA ILE A 216 -1.30 6.84 28.78
C ILE A 216 -2.04 6.52 27.48
N PRO A 217 -1.40 6.58 26.30
CA PRO A 217 -2.01 6.08 25.08
C PRO A 217 -2.33 4.59 25.26
N GLY A 218 -3.61 4.26 25.11
CA GLY A 218 -4.04 2.88 25.04
C GLY A 218 -3.69 2.29 23.68
N PRO A 219 -3.65 0.96 23.58
CA PRO A 219 -3.54 0.32 22.29
C PRO A 219 -4.76 0.68 21.44
N SER A 220 -4.56 1.30 20.28
CA SER A 220 -5.62 1.55 19.30
C SER A 220 -5.31 0.82 18.01
N ILE A 221 -6.31 0.26 17.35
CA ILE A 221 -6.13 -0.44 16.08
C ILE A 221 -7.04 0.22 15.07
N VAL A 222 -6.41 1.03 14.22
CA VAL A 222 -7.01 1.62 13.03
C VAL A 222 -6.18 1.08 11.88
N SER A 223 -6.76 0.16 11.12
CA SER A 223 -6.12 -0.39 9.92
C SER A 223 -6.83 0.14 8.70
N ASP A 224 -6.07 0.79 7.83
CA ASP A 224 -6.59 1.35 6.60
C ASP A 224 -6.42 0.35 5.46
N LEU A 225 -7.54 -0.14 4.97
CA LEU A 225 -7.62 -0.87 3.72
C LEU A 225 -7.51 0.11 2.57
N GLU A 226 -6.52 -0.11 1.71
CA GLU A 226 -6.30 0.67 0.51
C GLU A 226 -6.23 -0.23 -0.71
N LEU A 227 -6.95 0.15 -1.77
CA LEU A 227 -6.94 -0.55 -3.05
C LEU A 227 -6.82 0.48 -4.19
N ASP A 228 -5.69 0.47 -4.88
CA ASP A 228 -5.39 1.38 -5.99
C ASP A 228 -5.60 0.67 -7.34
N ILE A 229 -6.84 0.72 -7.84
CA ILE A 229 -7.24 0.12 -9.11
C ILE A 229 -6.98 1.06 -10.29
N GLY A 230 -6.86 2.36 -10.03
CA GLY A 230 -6.66 3.40 -11.04
C GLY A 230 -5.24 3.52 -11.57
N LYS A 231 -4.28 2.84 -10.92
CA LYS A 231 -2.88 2.82 -11.36
C LYS A 231 -2.77 2.20 -12.75
N ALA A 232 -2.29 2.99 -13.70
CA ALA A 232 -2.05 2.51 -15.06
C ALA A 232 -1.04 1.35 -15.04
N ASN A 233 -1.41 0.24 -15.67
CA ASN A 233 -0.52 -0.89 -15.87
C ASN A 233 0.06 -0.80 -17.29
N SER A 234 1.39 -0.80 -17.39
CA SER A 234 2.12 -0.75 -18.65
C SER A 234 2.92 -2.03 -18.83
N SER A 235 2.80 -2.67 -19.99
CA SER A 235 3.55 -3.88 -20.33
C SER A 235 4.20 -3.74 -21.70
N HIS A 236 5.41 -4.25 -21.85
CA HIS A 236 6.04 -4.40 -23.16
C HIS A 236 5.65 -5.76 -23.76
N ASN A 237 5.20 -5.75 -25.02
CA ASN A 237 4.74 -6.92 -25.75
C ASN A 237 5.54 -7.04 -27.05
N LYS A 238 5.74 -8.27 -27.52
CA LYS A 238 6.45 -8.55 -28.77
C LYS A 238 5.46 -8.94 -29.85
N PHE A 239 5.79 -8.63 -31.10
CA PHE A 239 5.08 -9.22 -32.24
C PHE A 239 5.66 -10.59 -32.57
N GLU A 240 4.86 -11.44 -33.21
CA GLU A 240 5.25 -12.81 -33.58
C GLU A 240 6.40 -12.83 -34.60
N VAL A 241 6.38 -11.90 -35.56
CA VAL A 241 7.40 -11.80 -36.62
C VAL A 241 8.62 -11.01 -36.14
N SER A 242 8.47 -9.71 -35.86
CA SER A 242 9.59 -8.88 -35.39
C SER A 242 9.13 -7.62 -34.65
N GLY A 243 9.95 -7.15 -33.69
CA GLY A 243 9.67 -5.91 -32.95
C GLY A 243 8.66 -6.10 -31.80
N GLY A 244 7.98 -5.02 -31.43
CA GLY A 244 7.11 -4.98 -30.26
C GLY A 244 6.46 -3.63 -30.01
N TYR A 245 5.71 -3.53 -28.91
CA TYR A 245 4.96 -2.35 -28.50
C TYR A 245 4.73 -2.31 -26.98
N ASP A 246 4.58 -1.12 -26.44
CA ASP A 246 4.14 -0.93 -25.05
C ASP A 246 2.62 -0.79 -25.02
N LEU A 247 1.97 -1.55 -24.14
CA LEU A 247 0.53 -1.49 -23.90
C LEU A 247 0.26 -0.90 -22.53
N ALA A 248 -0.51 0.19 -22.49
CA ALA A 248 -1.01 0.80 -21.26
C ALA A 248 -2.51 0.53 -21.12
N ILE A 249 -2.91 0.04 -19.95
CA ILE A 249 -4.31 -0.16 -19.55
C ILE A 249 -4.53 0.66 -18.28
N LYS A 250 -5.55 1.52 -18.28
CA LYS A 250 -5.89 2.36 -17.13
C LYS A 250 -7.39 2.30 -16.85
N ILE A 251 -7.75 2.07 -15.60
CA ILE A 251 -9.12 2.20 -15.10
C ILE A 251 -9.29 3.63 -14.58
N ASN A 252 -10.33 4.35 -15.01
CA ASN A 252 -10.56 5.73 -14.57
C ASN A 252 -11.26 5.72 -13.22
N ARG A 253 -10.49 5.46 -12.17
CA ARG A 253 -11.03 5.37 -10.81
C ARG A 253 -10.02 5.84 -9.77
N ASP A 254 -10.54 6.51 -8.75
CA ASP A 254 -9.75 6.92 -7.61
C ASP A 254 -9.39 5.72 -6.71
N LYS A 255 -8.33 5.90 -5.93
CA LYS A 255 -7.91 4.95 -4.91
C LYS A 255 -9.05 4.73 -3.91
N LEU A 256 -9.41 3.47 -3.69
CA LEU A 256 -10.43 3.11 -2.70
C LEU A 256 -9.78 3.01 -1.32
N HIS A 257 -10.48 3.53 -0.32
CA HIS A 257 -10.02 3.56 1.06
C HIS A 257 -11.17 3.22 2.01
N ARG A 258 -10.91 2.31 2.95
CA ARG A 258 -11.79 2.02 4.09
C ARG A 258 -10.97 1.80 5.34
N SER A 259 -11.45 2.31 6.46
CA SER A 259 -10.83 2.06 7.76
C SER A 259 -11.55 0.93 8.49
N ILE A 260 -10.79 -0.02 9.03
CA ILE A 260 -11.26 -1.00 9.99
C ILE A 260 -10.83 -0.49 11.36
N ALA A 261 -11.82 -0.11 12.16
CA ALA A 261 -11.63 0.46 13.47
C ALA A 261 -12.31 -0.37 14.57
N ALA A 262 -11.63 -0.47 15.71
CA ALA A 262 -12.15 -1.00 16.96
C ALA A 262 -11.75 -0.04 18.09
N GLU A 263 -12.61 0.94 18.35
CA GLU A 263 -12.27 2.15 19.12
C GLU A 263 -13.05 2.26 20.43
N ILE A 264 -13.94 1.31 20.70
CA ILE A 264 -14.82 1.31 21.87
C ILE A 264 -14.26 0.31 22.90
N PRO A 265 -13.62 0.77 23.99
CA PRO A 265 -12.97 -0.13 24.94
C PRO A 265 -13.94 -0.67 26.00
N VAL A 266 -13.79 -1.93 26.37
CA VAL A 266 -14.47 -2.58 27.51
C VAL A 266 -13.47 -3.38 28.32
N SER A 267 -13.37 -3.06 29.61
CA SER A 267 -12.47 -3.72 30.56
C SER A 267 -13.12 -4.95 31.19
N THR A 268 -12.37 -6.05 31.29
CA THR A 268 -12.77 -7.26 32.02
C THR A 268 -11.66 -7.70 32.97
N THR A 269 -11.94 -8.66 33.87
CA THR A 269 -10.90 -9.24 34.74
C THR A 269 -9.72 -9.82 33.97
N ASN A 270 -9.90 -10.26 32.73
CA ASN A 270 -8.89 -11.04 32.01
C ASN A 270 -8.23 -10.26 30.88
N GLY A 271 -8.68 -9.03 30.58
CA GLY A 271 -8.21 -8.26 29.43
C GLY A 271 -9.15 -7.14 28.98
N ILE A 272 -8.77 -6.47 27.90
CA ILE A 272 -9.55 -5.40 27.25
C ILE A 272 -10.15 -5.92 25.97
N TRP A 273 -11.44 -5.70 25.79
CA TRP A 273 -12.07 -5.73 24.48
C TRP A 273 -12.00 -4.35 23.83
N MET A 274 -11.61 -4.30 22.57
CA MET A 274 -11.79 -3.15 21.70
C MET A 274 -12.85 -3.54 20.67
N LEU A 275 -13.96 -2.81 20.65
CA LEU A 275 -15.15 -3.14 19.90
C LEU A 275 -15.36 -2.12 18.77
N GLY A 276 -15.98 -2.56 17.68
CA GLY A 276 -16.24 -1.78 16.49
C GLY A 276 -17.35 -2.36 15.62
N GLY A 277 -17.64 -1.67 14.51
CA GLY A 277 -18.79 -1.96 13.65
C GLY A 277 -20.06 -1.19 14.00
N LYS A 278 -20.10 -0.54 15.17
CA LYS A 278 -21.08 0.47 15.57
C LYS A 278 -20.33 1.77 15.85
N THR A 279 -20.96 2.90 15.59
CA THR A 279 -20.32 4.21 15.80
C THR A 279 -20.23 4.57 17.29
N ILE A 280 -19.31 5.45 17.64
CA ILE A 280 -19.23 5.98 19.01
C ILE A 280 -20.49 6.76 19.39
N ASP A 281 -21.11 7.44 18.41
CA ASP A 281 -22.35 8.20 18.60
C ASP A 281 -23.54 7.29 18.92
N GLU A 282 -23.63 6.11 18.28
CA GLU A 282 -24.62 5.09 18.66
C GLU A 282 -24.46 4.68 20.13
N VAL A 283 -23.23 4.45 20.59
CA VAL A 283 -22.98 4.13 22.00
C VAL A 283 -23.37 5.30 22.91
N PHE A 284 -22.97 6.52 22.53
CA PHE A 284 -23.26 7.71 23.33
C PHE A 284 -24.74 8.03 23.41
N SER A 285 -25.56 7.60 22.44
CA SER A 285 -27.03 7.73 22.51
C SER A 285 -27.66 6.94 23.68
N HIS A 286 -26.96 5.94 24.21
CA HIS A 286 -27.38 5.14 25.35
C HIS A 286 -26.72 5.57 26.68
N LEU A 287 -25.91 6.63 26.68
CA LEU A 287 -25.33 7.15 27.92
C LEU A 287 -26.44 7.63 28.85
N ALA A 288 -26.54 6.98 30.02
CA ALA A 288 -27.41 7.45 31.08
C ALA A 288 -26.88 8.80 31.61
N GLU A 289 -27.81 9.69 31.99
CA GLU A 289 -27.45 10.87 32.76
C GLU A 289 -26.69 10.45 34.03
N THR A 290 -25.55 11.10 34.27
CA THR A 290 -24.77 10.96 35.51
C THR A 290 -25.63 11.31 36.71
N LYS A 291 -25.87 10.34 37.60
CA LYS A 291 -26.82 10.48 38.73
C LYS A 291 -26.21 10.19 40.09
N GLU A 292 -25.08 9.48 40.16
CA GLU A 292 -24.51 9.01 41.42
C GLU A 292 -23.10 9.58 41.65
N THR A 293 -22.89 10.22 42.80
CA THR A 293 -21.61 10.83 43.18
C THR A 293 -21.05 10.32 44.51
N THR A 294 -21.67 9.31 45.13
CA THR A 294 -21.16 8.71 46.36
C THR A 294 -20.40 7.41 46.09
N SER A 295 -19.32 7.17 46.83
CA SER A 295 -18.47 5.98 46.69
C SER A 295 -19.26 4.67 46.83
N GLU A 296 -20.17 4.58 47.80
CA GLU A 296 -21.00 3.38 48.04
C GLU A 296 -22.00 3.08 46.90
N ALA A 297 -22.52 4.13 46.25
CA ALA A 297 -23.44 3.97 45.12
C ALA A 297 -22.67 3.48 43.89
N LEU A 298 -21.52 4.11 43.61
CA LEU A 298 -20.61 3.69 42.54
C LEU A 298 -20.10 2.26 42.72
N GLU A 299 -19.83 1.80 43.95
CA GLU A 299 -19.43 0.42 44.21
C GLU A 299 -20.56 -0.58 43.90
N ARG A 300 -21.79 -0.26 44.32
CA ARG A 300 -22.98 -1.08 44.00
C ARG A 300 -23.21 -1.15 42.49
N ARG A 301 -23.08 -0.02 41.80
CA ARG A 301 -23.21 0.05 40.34
C ARG A 301 -22.11 -0.74 39.65
N ARG A 302 -20.84 -0.61 40.07
CA ARG A 302 -19.71 -1.39 39.55
C ARG A 302 -19.96 -2.90 39.69
N LYS A 303 -20.47 -3.35 40.84
CA LYS A 303 -20.82 -4.76 41.04
C LYS A 303 -21.92 -5.24 40.06
N SER A 304 -22.96 -4.42 39.85
CA SER A 304 -24.02 -4.69 38.87
C SER A 304 -23.47 -4.77 37.43
N VAL A 305 -22.58 -3.85 37.06
CA VAL A 305 -21.91 -3.84 35.75
C VAL A 305 -21.01 -5.07 35.57
N SER A 306 -20.24 -5.45 36.59
CA SER A 306 -19.39 -6.65 36.57
C SER A 306 -20.20 -7.92 36.30
N ASP A 307 -21.36 -8.09 36.94
CA ASP A 307 -22.21 -9.25 36.69
C ASP A 307 -22.72 -9.32 35.25
N ARG A 308 -22.99 -8.16 34.63
CA ARG A 308 -23.40 -8.06 33.22
C ARG A 308 -22.23 -8.22 32.24
N LEU A 309 -20.99 -7.97 32.67
CA LEU A 309 -19.78 -8.17 31.86
C LEU A 309 -19.32 -9.63 31.77
N ARG A 310 -19.93 -10.56 32.50
CA ARG A 310 -19.58 -11.99 32.43
C ARG A 310 -19.47 -12.55 31.00
N PRO A 311 -20.34 -12.22 30.02
CA PRO A 311 -20.21 -12.69 28.64
C PRO A 311 -18.98 -12.14 27.89
N PHE A 312 -18.36 -11.07 28.39
CA PHE A 312 -17.11 -10.52 27.85
C PHE A 312 -15.87 -11.16 28.45
N ARG A 313 -15.99 -12.01 29.48
CA ARG A 313 -14.81 -12.69 30.03
C ARG A 313 -14.29 -13.69 29.00
N ASP A 314 -13.01 -13.57 28.70
CA ASP A 314 -12.30 -14.43 27.75
C ASP A 314 -10.99 -14.87 28.40
N ASP A 315 -10.64 -16.15 28.26
CA ASP A 315 -9.50 -16.78 28.90
C ASP A 315 -8.35 -17.07 27.92
N ARG A 316 -8.45 -16.59 26.69
CA ARG A 316 -7.39 -16.75 25.69
C ARG A 316 -6.12 -16.02 26.11
N ASP A 317 -5.00 -16.74 25.99
CA ASP A 317 -3.66 -16.18 26.22
C ASP A 317 -3.12 -15.34 25.06
N LEU A 318 -3.67 -15.52 23.86
CA LEU A 318 -3.29 -14.80 22.65
C LEU A 318 -4.29 -13.69 22.33
N VAL A 319 -3.81 -12.69 21.59
CA VAL A 319 -4.72 -11.67 21.06
C VAL A 319 -5.64 -12.31 20.05
N TYR A 320 -6.92 -12.06 20.25
CA TYR A 320 -7.98 -12.46 19.34
C TYR A 320 -8.46 -11.25 18.57
N VAL A 321 -8.52 -11.35 17.24
CA VAL A 321 -9.11 -10.33 16.38
C VAL A 321 -10.19 -10.98 15.55
N ARG A 322 -11.36 -10.34 15.48
CA ARG A 322 -12.39 -10.69 14.52
C ARG A 322 -12.85 -9.45 13.78
N ILE A 323 -12.86 -9.53 12.45
CA ILE A 323 -13.26 -8.45 11.55
C ILE A 323 -14.41 -9.00 10.72
N HIS A 324 -15.56 -8.34 10.73
CA HIS A 324 -16.67 -8.72 9.85
C HIS A 324 -16.28 -8.49 8.39
N ASN A 325 -16.79 -9.29 7.45
CA ASN A 325 -16.46 -9.11 6.04
C ASN A 325 -17.14 -7.87 5.41
N THR A 326 -18.10 -7.24 6.09
CA THR A 326 -18.86 -6.09 5.57
C THR A 326 -17.97 -4.97 5.05
N PRO A 327 -16.96 -4.44 5.77
CA PRO A 327 -16.12 -3.37 5.24
C PRO A 327 -15.37 -3.78 3.96
N ILE A 328 -15.02 -5.05 3.83
CA ILE A 328 -14.38 -5.62 2.63
C ILE A 328 -15.40 -5.73 1.49
N LEU A 329 -16.61 -6.22 1.79
CA LEU A 329 -17.71 -6.31 0.83
C LEU A 329 -18.22 -4.94 0.39
N GLU A 330 -18.21 -3.94 1.26
CA GLU A 330 -18.57 -2.56 0.96
C GLU A 330 -17.53 -1.91 0.07
N MET A 331 -16.24 -2.06 0.39
CA MET A 331 -15.15 -1.63 -0.50
C MET A 331 -15.29 -2.29 -1.89
N ALA A 332 -15.54 -3.60 -1.91
CA ALA A 332 -15.79 -4.31 -3.15
C ALA A 332 -17.08 -3.81 -3.83
N SER A 333 -18.12 -3.46 -3.09
CA SER A 333 -19.39 -2.96 -3.63
C SER A 333 -19.24 -1.62 -4.32
N GLU A 334 -18.26 -0.81 -3.95
CA GLU A 334 -17.94 0.40 -4.71
C GLU A 334 -17.55 0.02 -6.15
N LEU A 335 -16.90 -1.13 -6.36
CA LEU A 335 -16.60 -1.68 -7.69
C LEU A 335 -17.85 -2.01 -8.51
N ARG A 336 -19.04 -2.08 -7.91
CA ARG A 336 -20.32 -2.25 -8.61
C ARG A 336 -20.77 -1.02 -9.38
N GLN A 337 -20.11 0.13 -9.23
CA GLN A 337 -20.37 1.25 -10.14
C GLN A 337 -19.69 0.99 -11.47
N ALA A 338 -20.45 1.07 -12.57
CA ALA A 338 -19.92 0.94 -13.92
C ALA A 338 -18.73 1.90 -14.07
N THR A 339 -17.56 1.35 -14.37
CA THR A 339 -16.32 2.11 -14.43
C THR A 339 -15.77 2.02 -15.84
N THR A 340 -15.35 3.16 -16.39
CA THR A 340 -14.73 3.20 -17.71
C THR A 340 -13.21 3.12 -17.58
N GLY A 341 -12.55 2.61 -18.60
CA GLY A 341 -11.10 2.61 -18.70
C GLY A 341 -10.65 2.79 -20.14
N SER A 342 -9.35 2.99 -20.31
CA SER A 342 -8.71 3.15 -21.60
C SER A 342 -7.61 2.13 -21.83
N ILE A 343 -7.47 1.75 -23.09
CA ILE A 343 -6.39 0.90 -23.61
C ILE A 343 -5.68 1.73 -24.68
N SER A 344 -4.35 1.78 -24.62
CA SER A 344 -3.54 2.49 -25.61
C SER A 344 -2.18 1.85 -25.79
N SER A 345 -1.67 1.83 -27.02
CA SER A 345 -0.30 1.44 -27.32
C SER A 345 0.65 2.63 -27.49
N SER A 346 1.94 2.42 -27.25
CA SER A 346 3.03 3.32 -27.61
C SER A 346 4.26 2.53 -28.09
N ASN A 347 5.22 3.22 -28.71
CA ASN A 347 6.50 2.65 -29.15
C ASN A 347 6.39 1.40 -30.04
N ALA A 348 5.27 1.24 -30.76
CA ALA A 348 5.08 0.12 -31.65
C ALA A 348 6.04 0.18 -32.86
N SER A 349 6.73 -0.92 -33.13
CA SER A 349 7.66 -1.04 -34.26
C SER A 349 7.82 -2.50 -34.70
N GLY A 350 8.24 -2.70 -35.94
CA GLY A 350 8.43 -4.04 -36.52
C GLY A 350 7.21 -4.56 -37.27
N GLU A 351 7.13 -5.88 -37.40
CA GLU A 351 6.15 -6.58 -38.22
C GLU A 351 5.23 -7.44 -37.35
N ILE A 352 3.92 -7.26 -37.56
CA ILE A 352 2.87 -7.95 -36.81
C ILE A 352 2.65 -9.35 -37.40
N ALA A 353 2.52 -9.45 -38.73
CA ALA A 353 2.24 -10.69 -39.43
C ALA A 353 2.75 -10.67 -40.88
N HIS A 354 3.23 -11.83 -41.35
CA HIS A 354 3.73 -12.04 -42.72
C HIS A 354 3.07 -13.24 -43.44
N PRO A 355 1.74 -13.30 -43.60
CA PRO A 355 1.11 -14.45 -44.23
C PRO A 355 1.38 -14.53 -45.74
N ALA A 356 1.68 -15.74 -46.20
CA ALA A 356 1.63 -16.09 -47.62
C ALA A 356 0.18 -16.12 -48.10
N LEU A 357 -0.14 -15.35 -49.14
CA LEU A 357 -1.48 -15.27 -49.73
C LEU A 357 -1.66 -16.23 -50.90
N LEU A 358 -0.62 -16.38 -51.72
CA LEU A 358 -0.64 -17.06 -53.00
C LEU A 358 0.77 -17.54 -53.32
N LYS A 359 0.87 -18.71 -53.94
CA LYS A 359 2.08 -19.15 -54.61
C LYS A 359 1.76 -19.40 -56.08
N ASP A 360 2.42 -18.69 -56.96
CA ASP A 360 2.22 -18.76 -58.40
C ASP A 360 3.57 -18.87 -59.13
N ASP A 361 3.62 -19.62 -60.22
CA ASP A 361 4.85 -19.88 -60.97
C ASP A 361 5.41 -18.62 -61.67
N LEU A 362 4.56 -17.60 -61.91
CA LEU A 362 4.90 -16.35 -62.57
C LEU A 362 5.21 -15.22 -61.58
N LEU A 363 4.46 -15.14 -60.47
CA LEU A 363 4.56 -14.07 -59.46
C LEU A 363 5.43 -14.45 -58.25
N GLY A 364 5.79 -15.72 -58.11
CA GLY A 364 6.45 -16.25 -56.93
C GLY A 364 5.50 -16.37 -55.75
N GLU A 365 6.07 -16.34 -54.54
CA GLU A 365 5.27 -16.24 -53.32
C GLU A 365 4.82 -14.78 -53.14
N VAL A 366 3.50 -14.58 -53.16
CA VAL A 366 2.87 -13.31 -52.84
C VAL A 366 2.45 -13.35 -51.40
N SER A 367 2.94 -12.39 -50.63
CA SER A 367 2.70 -12.29 -49.18
C SER A 367 2.13 -10.93 -48.83
N LEU A 368 1.42 -10.88 -47.70
CA LEU A 368 0.94 -9.65 -47.08
C LEU A 368 1.79 -9.37 -45.86
N VAL A 369 2.43 -8.22 -45.82
CA VAL A 369 3.13 -7.75 -44.64
C VAL A 369 2.22 -6.77 -43.90
N VAL A 370 2.03 -7.01 -42.60
CA VAL A 370 1.19 -6.18 -41.72
C VAL A 370 2.06 -5.51 -40.67
N THR A 371 2.07 -4.18 -40.64
CA THR A 371 2.83 -3.36 -39.70
C THR A 371 1.90 -2.40 -38.95
N PRO A 372 2.27 -1.94 -37.74
CA PRO A 372 1.55 -0.84 -37.11
C PRO A 372 1.67 0.43 -37.98
N ARG A 373 0.58 1.20 -38.12
CA ARG A 373 0.62 2.46 -38.89
C ARG A 373 1.56 3.49 -38.27
N GLY A 374 1.68 3.47 -36.94
CA GLY A 374 2.58 4.32 -36.19
C GLY A 374 2.80 3.78 -34.77
N PRO A 375 3.56 4.52 -33.94
CA PRO A 375 3.91 4.07 -32.59
C PRO A 375 2.71 3.80 -31.67
N SER A 376 1.56 4.42 -31.94
CA SER A 376 0.31 4.31 -31.17
C SER A 376 -0.82 3.72 -32.02
N PHE A 377 -0.61 2.52 -32.54
CA PHE A 377 -1.53 1.87 -33.48
C PHE A 377 -2.81 1.30 -32.85
N LEU A 378 -2.85 1.06 -31.54
CA LEU A 378 -3.98 0.51 -30.80
C LEU A 378 -4.52 1.55 -29.81
N SER A 379 -5.83 1.76 -29.83
CA SER A 379 -6.55 2.55 -28.84
C SER A 379 -7.93 1.96 -28.56
N GLY A 380 -8.48 2.19 -27.36
CA GLY A 380 -9.81 1.70 -27.05
C GLY A 380 -10.33 2.17 -25.71
N LEU A 381 -11.63 2.00 -25.53
CA LEU A 381 -12.33 2.22 -24.28
C LEU A 381 -12.95 0.90 -23.84
N PHE A 382 -12.99 0.66 -22.53
CA PHE A 382 -13.72 -0.46 -21.98
C PHE A 382 -14.58 -0.03 -20.82
N ASP A 383 -15.73 -0.68 -20.68
CA ASP A 383 -16.65 -0.53 -19.58
C ASP A 383 -16.60 -1.79 -18.72
N VAL A 384 -16.29 -1.62 -17.44
CA VAL A 384 -16.35 -2.71 -16.46
C VAL A 384 -17.76 -2.73 -15.88
N GLN A 385 -18.47 -3.82 -16.15
CA GLN A 385 -19.79 -4.07 -15.59
C GLN A 385 -19.69 -4.31 -14.08
N PRO A 386 -20.76 -3.97 -13.33
CA PRO A 386 -20.83 -4.26 -11.91
C PRO A 386 -20.57 -5.74 -11.63
N PRO A 387 -19.55 -6.11 -10.84
CA PRO A 387 -19.23 -7.51 -10.68
C PRO A 387 -20.13 -8.14 -9.60
N ASP A 388 -20.44 -9.42 -9.76
CA ASP A 388 -21.14 -10.17 -8.71
C ASP A 388 -20.14 -10.54 -7.62
N ILE A 389 -20.35 -10.03 -6.42
CA ILE A 389 -19.39 -10.12 -5.33
C ILE A 389 -19.90 -11.12 -4.33
N LYS A 390 -19.11 -12.18 -4.14
CA LYS A 390 -19.40 -13.27 -3.23
C LYS A 390 -18.29 -13.42 -2.20
N TRP A 391 -18.68 -13.59 -0.94
CA TRP A 391 -17.77 -14.07 0.09
C TRP A 391 -17.81 -15.60 0.15
N VAL A 392 -16.64 -16.24 0.16
CA VAL A 392 -16.50 -17.69 0.21
C VAL A 392 -15.64 -18.08 1.41
N PRO A 393 -16.18 -18.85 2.38
CA PRO A 393 -15.41 -19.34 3.51
C PRO A 393 -14.14 -20.09 3.06
N GLY A 394 -13.05 -19.93 3.80
CA GLY A 394 -11.73 -20.50 3.49
C GLY A 394 -10.99 -19.86 2.32
N VAL A 395 -11.65 -19.01 1.51
CA VAL A 395 -11.04 -18.38 0.33
C VAL A 395 -10.97 -16.86 0.48
N GLY A 396 -12.10 -16.22 0.81
CA GLY A 396 -12.22 -14.76 0.93
C GLY A 396 -13.20 -14.20 -0.09
N LEU A 397 -12.84 -13.09 -0.73
CA LEU A 397 -13.67 -12.49 -1.76
C LEU A 397 -13.50 -13.26 -3.07
N GLN A 398 -14.60 -13.60 -3.75
CA GLN A 398 -14.62 -14.07 -5.13
C GLN A 398 -15.58 -13.22 -5.94
N THR A 399 -15.14 -12.85 -7.14
CA THR A 399 -15.94 -12.06 -8.06
C THR A 399 -15.51 -12.32 -9.50
N ALA A 400 -16.31 -11.87 -10.46
CA ALA A 400 -15.95 -11.88 -11.88
C ALA A 400 -16.15 -10.47 -12.42
N LEU A 401 -15.06 -9.87 -12.90
CA LEU A 401 -15.08 -8.60 -13.60
C LEU A 401 -15.45 -8.86 -15.04
N ARG A 402 -16.63 -8.39 -15.47
CA ARG A 402 -17.00 -8.39 -16.87
C ARG A 402 -16.60 -7.06 -17.50
N ALA A 403 -15.76 -7.08 -18.53
CA ALA A 403 -15.33 -5.90 -19.25
C ALA A 403 -15.79 -5.97 -20.70
N ASP A 404 -16.55 -4.96 -21.14
CA ASP A 404 -16.95 -4.78 -22.53
C ASP A 404 -16.01 -3.73 -23.16
N ALA A 405 -15.17 -4.16 -24.10
CA ALA A 405 -14.17 -3.29 -24.72
C ALA A 405 -14.52 -3.01 -26.18
N SER A 406 -14.32 -1.75 -26.59
CA SER A 406 -14.35 -1.30 -27.98
C SER A 406 -12.96 -0.82 -28.36
N LEU A 407 -12.34 -1.50 -29.32
CA LEU A 407 -10.97 -1.26 -29.75
C LEU A 407 -10.93 -0.72 -31.18
N LYS A 408 -9.99 0.18 -31.44
CA LYS A 408 -9.56 0.65 -32.75
C LYS A 408 -8.10 0.24 -32.95
N VAL A 409 -7.82 -0.45 -34.06
CA VAL A 409 -6.48 -0.87 -34.46
C VAL A 409 -6.18 -0.25 -35.83
N GLU A 410 -5.06 0.45 -35.93
CA GLU A 410 -4.64 1.21 -37.12
C GLU A 410 -3.39 0.55 -37.72
N LEU A 411 -3.58 -0.17 -38.82
CA LEU A 411 -2.52 -0.94 -39.46
C LEU A 411 -2.10 -0.30 -40.78
N HIS A 412 -0.87 -0.58 -41.16
CA HIS A 412 -0.36 -0.40 -42.51
C HIS A 412 -0.10 -1.80 -43.08
N THR A 413 -0.59 -2.05 -44.28
CA THR A 413 -0.40 -3.34 -44.95
C THR A 413 0.29 -3.09 -46.27
N HIS A 414 1.24 -3.95 -46.66
CA HIS A 414 1.81 -3.90 -47.99
C HIS A 414 1.98 -5.29 -48.57
N THR A 415 1.78 -5.39 -49.89
CA THR A 415 1.97 -6.65 -50.61
C THR A 415 3.41 -6.78 -51.07
N ASN A 416 4.00 -7.96 -50.88
CA ASN A 416 5.32 -8.29 -51.37
C ASN A 416 5.23 -9.43 -52.39
N ALA A 417 5.76 -9.21 -53.59
CA ALA A 417 5.83 -10.17 -54.68
C ALA A 417 7.25 -10.20 -55.25
N ALA A 418 7.84 -11.39 -55.33
CA ALA A 418 9.27 -11.57 -55.61
C ALA A 418 9.72 -11.08 -57.00
N PHE A 419 8.82 -11.06 -57.99
CA PHE A 419 9.18 -10.83 -59.40
C PHE A 419 8.59 -9.55 -60.01
N VAL A 420 7.60 -8.94 -59.37
CA VAL A 420 6.94 -7.71 -59.86
C VAL A 420 7.26 -6.59 -58.86
N GLY A 421 8.42 -5.97 -59.02
CA GLY A 421 8.82 -4.83 -58.19
C GLY A 421 7.77 -3.73 -58.25
N GLY A 422 7.17 -3.40 -57.11
CA GLY A 422 6.07 -2.45 -57.00
C GLY A 422 5.10 -2.83 -55.89
N GLY A 423 5.60 -3.00 -54.65
CA GLY A 423 4.73 -3.26 -53.51
C GLY A 423 3.74 -2.11 -53.30
N PHE A 424 2.47 -2.44 -53.09
CA PHE A 424 1.42 -1.46 -52.82
C PHE A 424 1.04 -1.53 -51.34
N GLY A 425 1.03 -0.36 -50.69
CA GLY A 425 0.71 -0.20 -49.28
C GLY A 425 -0.64 0.50 -49.05
N ASN A 426 -1.42 0.00 -48.10
CA ASN A 426 -2.70 0.57 -47.68
C ASN A 426 -2.79 0.69 -46.17
N ASP A 427 -3.38 1.78 -45.72
CA ASP A 427 -3.72 2.01 -44.32
C ASP A 427 -5.13 1.47 -44.03
N ILE A 428 -5.23 0.61 -43.01
CA ILE A 428 -6.48 -0.05 -42.62
C ILE A 428 -6.84 0.34 -41.19
N ASP A 429 -8.07 0.84 -41.00
CA ASP A 429 -8.68 0.96 -39.68
C ASP A 429 -9.55 -0.26 -39.41
N LEU A 430 -9.32 -0.88 -38.27
CA LEU A 430 -10.03 -2.06 -37.81
C LEU A 430 -10.73 -1.77 -36.48
N HIS A 431 -11.97 -2.22 -36.34
CA HIS A 431 -12.72 -2.11 -35.09
C HIS A 431 -13.08 -3.49 -34.54
N ALA A 432 -12.95 -3.65 -33.23
CA ALA A 432 -13.40 -4.83 -32.51
C ALA A 432 -14.24 -4.45 -31.30
N LYS A 433 -15.27 -5.27 -31.04
CA LYS A 433 -15.96 -5.31 -29.76
C LYS A 433 -15.71 -6.67 -29.14
N THR A 434 -15.32 -6.68 -27.88
CA THR A 434 -15.12 -7.93 -27.13
C THR A 434 -15.69 -7.79 -25.73
N SER A 435 -16.15 -8.90 -25.17
CA SER A 435 -16.64 -8.99 -23.80
C SER A 435 -15.82 -10.06 -23.09
N LEU A 436 -15.33 -9.74 -21.91
CA LEU A 436 -14.40 -10.59 -21.16
C LEU A 436 -14.87 -10.72 -19.72
N ASP A 437 -15.08 -11.95 -19.27
CA ASP A 437 -15.27 -12.29 -17.86
C ASP A 437 -13.93 -12.70 -17.24
N LEU A 438 -13.38 -11.87 -16.35
CA LEU A 438 -12.16 -12.12 -15.60
C LEU A 438 -12.50 -12.49 -14.15
N PRO A 439 -12.33 -13.77 -13.76
CA PRO A 439 -12.41 -14.16 -12.36
C PRO A 439 -11.34 -13.43 -11.54
N VAL A 440 -11.79 -12.80 -10.45
CA VAL A 440 -10.95 -12.15 -9.45
C VAL A 440 -11.25 -12.78 -8.10
N SER A 441 -10.21 -13.08 -7.34
CA SER A 441 -10.36 -13.43 -5.94
C SER A 441 -9.44 -12.59 -5.07
N ILE A 442 -9.85 -12.29 -3.85
CA ILE A 442 -8.97 -11.71 -2.84
C ILE A 442 -8.77 -12.79 -1.79
N LYS A 443 -7.56 -13.36 -1.77
CA LYS A 443 -7.15 -14.32 -0.76
C LYS A 443 -6.66 -13.60 0.48
N VAL A 444 -6.99 -14.13 1.64
CA VAL A 444 -6.42 -13.66 2.91
C VAL A 444 -5.35 -14.63 3.34
N ALA A 445 -4.13 -14.15 3.55
CA ALA A 445 -3.01 -15.00 3.89
C ALA A 445 -2.03 -14.31 4.84
N LYS A 446 -1.34 -15.12 5.64
CA LYS A 446 -0.13 -14.69 6.33
C LYS A 446 1.06 -14.74 5.37
N GLN A 447 1.82 -13.66 5.31
CA GLN A 447 3.03 -13.56 4.53
C GLN A 447 4.19 -13.16 5.42
N THR A 448 5.33 -13.83 5.26
CA THR A 448 6.55 -13.58 6.04
C THR A 448 7.67 -13.20 5.08
N VAL A 449 8.36 -12.10 5.40
CA VAL A 449 9.52 -11.57 4.68
C VAL A 449 10.64 -11.28 5.69
N ALA A 450 11.85 -10.98 5.21
CA ALA A 450 13.00 -10.73 6.11
C ALA A 450 12.75 -9.58 7.11
N ALA A 451 12.01 -8.56 6.70
CA ALA A 451 11.68 -7.39 7.53
C ALA A 451 10.52 -7.63 8.53
N GLY A 452 9.78 -8.75 8.43
CA GLY A 452 8.67 -9.04 9.33
C GLY A 452 7.59 -9.93 8.71
N SER A 453 6.42 -10.00 9.35
CA SER A 453 5.26 -10.73 8.83
C SER A 453 4.01 -9.86 8.85
N ALA A 454 3.06 -10.18 7.97
CA ALA A 454 1.77 -9.50 7.92
C ALA A 454 0.66 -10.48 7.54
N ILE A 455 -0.55 -10.21 8.01
CA ILE A 455 -1.76 -10.74 7.37
C ILE A 455 -2.14 -9.76 6.27
N VAL A 456 -2.27 -10.27 5.06
CA VAL A 456 -2.49 -9.49 3.85
C VAL A 456 -3.71 -9.99 3.10
N LEU A 457 -4.37 -9.06 2.41
CA LEU A 457 -5.29 -9.32 1.32
C LEU A 457 -4.49 -9.36 0.02
N ILE A 458 -4.48 -10.49 -0.66
CA ILE A 458 -3.77 -10.72 -1.92
C ILE A 458 -4.81 -10.78 -3.04
N PRO A 459 -4.90 -9.75 -3.88
CA PRO A 459 -5.71 -9.82 -5.09
C PRO A 459 -5.09 -10.83 -6.07
N GLU A 460 -5.92 -11.71 -6.60
CA GLU A 460 -5.57 -12.68 -7.62
C GLU A 460 -6.48 -12.48 -8.82
N LEU A 461 -5.87 -12.26 -9.97
CA LEU A 461 -6.55 -12.14 -11.25
C LEU A 461 -6.28 -13.42 -12.04
N ALA A 462 -7.32 -14.20 -12.36
CA ALA A 462 -7.14 -15.43 -13.12
C ALA A 462 -6.60 -15.12 -14.53
N CYS A 463 -5.74 -15.99 -15.06
CA CYS A 463 -5.32 -15.91 -16.46
C CYS A 463 -6.39 -16.55 -17.37
N ARG A 464 -6.86 -15.82 -18.38
CA ARG A 464 -7.85 -16.26 -19.36
C ARG A 464 -7.38 -15.93 -20.76
N ARG A 465 -7.47 -16.90 -21.68
CA ARG A 465 -7.31 -16.65 -23.11
C ARG A 465 -8.55 -15.95 -23.65
N ILE A 466 -8.35 -14.88 -24.40
CA ILE A 466 -9.38 -14.14 -25.12
C ILE A 466 -9.10 -14.21 -26.61
N THR A 467 -10.15 -14.11 -27.42
CA THR A 467 -10.04 -13.99 -28.88
C THR A 467 -10.77 -12.72 -29.31
N ILE A 468 -10.04 -11.80 -29.94
CA ILE A 468 -10.57 -10.55 -30.46
C ILE A 468 -10.64 -10.67 -31.98
N GLY A 469 -11.85 -10.79 -32.52
CA GLY A 469 -12.06 -10.70 -33.97
C GLY A 469 -12.16 -9.24 -34.39
N VAL A 470 -11.22 -8.77 -35.20
CA VAL A 470 -11.21 -7.40 -35.73
C VAL A 470 -11.62 -7.41 -37.20
N THR A 471 -12.59 -6.57 -37.55
CA THR A 471 -13.13 -6.44 -38.91
C THR A 471 -12.90 -5.04 -39.47
N PRO A 472 -12.75 -4.88 -40.81
CA PRO A 472 -12.58 -3.58 -41.44
C PRO A 472 -13.83 -2.70 -41.26
N SER A 473 -13.62 -1.40 -41.08
CA SER A 473 -14.70 -0.43 -40.84
C SER A 473 -15.63 -0.23 -42.05
N ALA A 474 -15.21 -0.61 -43.25
CA ALA A 474 -15.98 -0.54 -44.48
C ALA A 474 -15.81 -1.84 -45.31
N PRO A 475 -16.84 -2.29 -46.04
CA PRO A 475 -16.77 -3.46 -46.93
C PRO A 475 -15.96 -3.23 -48.22
N SER A 476 -15.09 -2.20 -48.25
CA SER A 476 -14.22 -1.91 -49.38
C SER A 476 -13.01 -2.85 -49.39
N ASP A 477 -12.55 -3.20 -50.58
CA ASP A 477 -11.36 -4.03 -50.79
C ASP A 477 -10.16 -3.49 -50.00
N ILE A 478 -9.59 -4.34 -49.13
CA ILE A 478 -8.42 -4.04 -48.28
C ILE A 478 -7.20 -3.66 -49.11
N ALA A 479 -7.07 -4.28 -50.28
CA ALA A 479 -6.11 -3.91 -51.29
C ALA A 479 -6.73 -4.24 -52.65
N ALA A 480 -6.72 -3.29 -53.57
CA ALA A 480 -7.12 -3.49 -54.96
C ALA A 480 -6.05 -2.87 -55.85
N ASN A 481 -5.34 -3.70 -56.62
CA ASN A 481 -4.42 -3.24 -57.66
C ASN A 481 -4.83 -3.83 -59.02
N ALA A 482 -3.99 -3.66 -60.04
CA ALA A 482 -4.30 -4.14 -61.38
C ALA A 482 -4.45 -5.68 -61.51
N TRP A 483 -4.01 -6.46 -60.52
CA TRP A 483 -3.92 -7.93 -60.61
C TRP A 483 -4.35 -8.71 -59.36
N LEU A 484 -4.61 -8.05 -58.23
CA LEU A 484 -4.97 -8.67 -56.95
C LEU A 484 -6.00 -7.80 -56.21
N THR A 485 -7.08 -8.44 -55.76
CA THR A 485 -8.05 -7.83 -54.84
C THR A 485 -8.21 -8.69 -53.59
N ILE A 486 -8.08 -8.06 -52.42
CA ILE A 486 -8.34 -8.66 -51.10
C ILE A 486 -9.66 -8.08 -50.58
N HIS A 487 -10.74 -8.87 -50.66
CA HIS A 487 -12.08 -8.38 -50.35
C HIS A 487 -12.36 -8.27 -48.84
N GLN A 488 -11.88 -9.22 -48.01
CA GLN A 488 -12.11 -9.22 -46.57
C GLN A 488 -10.92 -9.77 -45.78
N LEU A 489 -10.58 -9.07 -44.70
CA LEU A 489 -9.51 -9.39 -43.77
C LEU A 489 -10.13 -9.48 -42.39
N ARG A 490 -10.10 -10.67 -41.77
CA ARG A 490 -10.40 -10.81 -40.36
C ARG A 490 -9.10 -11.15 -39.64
N ILE A 491 -8.76 -10.35 -38.64
CA ILE A 491 -7.65 -10.64 -37.74
C ILE A 491 -8.27 -11.18 -36.45
N ASP A 492 -8.06 -12.45 -36.14
CA ASP A 492 -8.35 -12.99 -34.83
C ASP A 492 -7.08 -12.87 -33.98
N VAL A 493 -7.11 -11.99 -32.98
CA VAL A 493 -6.03 -11.85 -32.02
C VAL A 493 -6.37 -12.69 -30.81
N GLU A 494 -5.62 -13.76 -30.59
CA GLU A 494 -5.73 -14.57 -29.38
C GLU A 494 -4.70 -14.10 -28.37
N ARG A 495 -5.13 -13.83 -27.14
CA ARG A 495 -4.26 -13.29 -26.10
C ARG A 495 -4.67 -13.78 -24.72
N ASN A 496 -3.68 -14.12 -23.91
CA ASN A 496 -3.90 -14.32 -22.48
C ASN A 496 -4.00 -12.98 -21.76
N ILE A 497 -5.08 -12.76 -21.02
CA ILE A 497 -5.29 -11.61 -20.14
C ILE A 497 -5.47 -12.08 -18.70
N GLY A 498 -4.88 -11.33 -17.79
CA GLY A 498 -4.96 -11.56 -16.36
C GLY A 498 -3.62 -11.99 -15.78
N GLY A 499 -3.67 -12.69 -14.65
CA GLY A 499 -2.49 -13.07 -13.90
C GLY A 499 -1.65 -11.89 -13.43
N GLY A 500 -0.35 -12.09 -13.42
CA GLY A 500 0.62 -11.13 -12.93
C GLY A 500 0.69 -11.10 -11.40
N LYS A 501 1.22 -10.00 -10.90
CA LYS A 501 1.54 -9.81 -9.50
C LYS A 501 0.84 -8.56 -8.99
N GLN A 502 -0.11 -8.76 -8.08
CA GLN A 502 -0.87 -7.67 -7.49
C GLN A 502 -0.29 -7.32 -6.12
N ALA A 503 -0.21 -6.02 -5.82
CA ALA A 503 0.28 -5.57 -4.53
C ALA A 503 -0.69 -6.01 -3.41
N PRO A 504 -0.19 -6.60 -2.32
CA PRO A 504 -1.03 -6.99 -1.20
C PRO A 504 -1.45 -5.78 -0.36
N SER A 505 -2.68 -5.77 0.14
CA SER A 505 -3.13 -4.81 1.16
C SER A 505 -2.87 -5.38 2.56
N ILE A 506 -2.27 -4.62 3.45
CA ILE A 506 -1.88 -5.09 4.79
C ILE A 506 -3.06 -4.92 5.77
N LEU A 507 -3.50 -6.00 6.42
CA LEU A 507 -4.51 -5.96 7.49
C LEU A 507 -3.86 -5.71 8.85
N ILE A 508 -2.89 -6.54 9.21
CA ILE A 508 -2.12 -6.48 10.45
C ILE A 508 -0.67 -6.75 10.09
N SER A 509 0.26 -5.91 10.55
CA SER A 509 1.69 -6.08 10.35
C SER A 509 2.44 -6.27 11.65
N SER A 510 3.52 -7.02 11.63
CA SER A 510 4.47 -7.11 12.74
C SER A 510 5.34 -5.87 12.91
N LEU A 511 5.22 -4.89 12.03
CA LEU A 511 5.91 -3.62 12.20
C LEU A 511 5.38 -2.91 13.44
N PRO A 512 6.28 -2.44 14.32
CA PRO A 512 5.87 -1.80 15.55
C PRO A 512 5.20 -0.45 15.29
N THR A 513 4.21 -0.12 16.12
CA THR A 513 3.59 1.21 16.20
C THR A 513 4.05 1.88 17.48
N PHE A 514 4.54 3.12 17.39
CA PHE A 514 5.00 3.88 18.55
C PHE A 514 3.92 4.86 19.02
N TYR A 515 3.61 4.82 20.31
CA TYR A 515 2.69 5.75 20.96
C TYR A 515 3.46 6.60 21.99
N PRO A 516 3.57 7.92 21.77
CA PRO A 516 4.31 8.79 22.68
C PRO A 516 3.58 8.99 24.01
N PHE A 517 4.33 9.07 25.10
CA PHE A 517 3.80 9.52 26.39
C PHE A 517 3.79 11.04 26.45
N GLY A 518 2.60 11.62 26.61
CA GLY A 518 2.43 13.07 26.75
C GLY A 518 3.07 13.89 25.63
N LYS A 519 3.24 15.19 25.88
CA LYS A 519 4.11 16.04 25.06
C LYS A 519 5.53 15.93 25.62
N ASN A 520 6.44 15.29 24.87
CA ASN A 520 7.87 15.22 25.20
C ASN A 520 8.57 16.57 24.92
N GLU A 521 8.00 17.67 25.39
CA GLU A 521 8.65 18.98 25.36
C GLU A 521 9.59 19.07 26.56
N GLU A 522 10.78 19.66 26.39
CA GLU A 522 11.64 19.95 27.54
C GLU A 522 10.90 20.91 28.48
N PRO A 523 10.89 20.61 29.79
CA PRO A 523 10.19 21.46 30.75
C PRO A 523 10.78 22.85 30.73
N ARG A 524 9.91 23.87 30.73
CA ARG A 524 10.40 25.25 30.64
C ARG A 524 11.11 25.64 31.94
N PRO A 525 12.13 26.52 31.88
CA PRO A 525 12.81 27.01 33.08
C PRO A 525 11.88 27.74 34.08
N ASP A 526 10.70 28.18 33.66
CA ASP A 526 9.69 28.84 34.49
C ASP A 526 8.53 27.92 34.92
N GLU A 527 8.46 26.69 34.43
CA GLU A 527 7.45 25.74 34.88
C GLU A 527 7.72 25.33 36.34
N ARG A 528 6.75 25.63 37.20
CA ARG A 528 6.82 25.28 38.63
C ARG A 528 6.60 23.79 38.86
N GLU A 529 5.83 23.14 38.00
CA GLU A 529 5.54 21.72 38.07
C GLU A 529 5.56 21.11 36.68
N TYR A 530 6.13 19.92 36.56
CA TYR A 530 6.13 19.16 35.31
C TYR A 530 6.26 17.66 35.58
N THR A 531 5.89 16.86 34.58
CA THR A 531 6.04 15.40 34.60
C THR A 531 7.16 15.01 33.65
N ASN A 532 8.24 14.43 34.19
CA ASN A 532 9.28 13.79 33.40
C ASN A 532 8.94 12.32 33.23
N PHE A 533 8.57 11.93 32.01
CA PHE A 533 8.19 10.54 31.74
C PHE A 533 9.39 9.57 31.75
N GLY A 534 10.64 10.06 31.66
CA GLY A 534 11.86 9.25 31.58
C GLY A 534 11.96 8.34 30.34
N ARG A 535 10.89 8.26 29.57
CA ARG A 535 10.66 7.43 28.39
C ARG A 535 9.87 8.25 27.39
N ARG A 536 10.10 8.02 26.10
CA ARG A 536 9.38 8.76 25.06
C ARG A 536 7.97 8.22 24.82
N GLY A 537 7.73 6.95 25.13
CA GLY A 537 6.48 6.27 24.83
C GLY A 537 6.57 4.74 24.89
N VAL A 538 5.56 4.09 24.31
CA VAL A 538 5.49 2.63 24.16
C VAL A 538 5.46 2.22 22.71
N GLU A 539 6.18 1.14 22.43
CA GLU A 539 6.15 0.46 21.15
C GLU A 539 5.21 -0.74 21.25
N VAL A 540 4.25 -0.80 20.36
CA VAL A 540 3.29 -1.88 20.22
C VAL A 540 3.67 -2.69 18.99
N ALA A 541 3.98 -3.96 19.17
CA ALA A 541 4.27 -4.86 18.07
C ALA A 541 3.30 -6.04 18.04
N TRP A 542 2.84 -6.37 16.85
CA TRP A 542 2.06 -7.56 16.58
C TRP A 542 2.99 -8.70 16.15
N ASP A 543 2.62 -9.92 16.46
CA ASP A 543 3.24 -11.12 15.93
C ASP A 543 2.14 -11.98 15.29
N PRO A 544 1.75 -11.68 14.04
CA PRO A 544 0.69 -12.40 13.35
C PRO A 544 0.95 -13.91 13.35
N LYS A 545 0.01 -14.70 13.85
CA LYS A 545 0.14 -16.17 13.92
C LYS A 545 -0.61 -16.85 12.81
N ASP A 546 -1.92 -16.67 12.77
CA ASP A 546 -2.82 -17.35 11.85
C ASP A 546 -4.03 -16.48 11.47
N VAL A 547 -4.66 -16.83 10.34
CA VAL A 547 -5.91 -16.21 9.87
C VAL A 547 -6.87 -17.26 9.32
N VAL A 548 -8.11 -17.22 9.81
CA VAL A 548 -9.21 -18.06 9.37
C VAL A 548 -10.24 -17.20 8.65
N VAL A 549 -10.57 -17.59 7.43
CA VAL A 549 -11.66 -16.97 6.64
C VAL A 549 -12.96 -17.71 6.93
N GLY A 550 -13.81 -17.10 7.75
CA GLY A 550 -15.13 -17.61 8.10
C GLY A 550 -16.20 -17.30 7.05
N ALA A 551 -17.47 -17.58 7.39
CA ALA A 551 -18.61 -17.35 6.49
C ALA A 551 -18.95 -15.86 6.29
N ASP A 552 -18.74 -15.05 7.32
CA ASP A 552 -19.03 -13.62 7.34
C ASP A 552 -17.94 -12.81 8.06
N TYR A 553 -16.78 -13.41 8.32
CA TYR A 553 -15.71 -12.79 9.10
C TYR A 553 -14.31 -13.26 8.69
N LEU A 554 -13.32 -12.47 9.12
CA LEU A 554 -11.93 -12.87 9.28
C LEU A 554 -11.62 -12.98 10.76
N GLU A 555 -11.01 -14.09 11.15
CA GLU A 555 -10.56 -14.32 12.51
C GLU A 555 -9.05 -14.48 12.51
N LEU A 556 -8.37 -13.68 13.32
CA LEU A 556 -6.92 -13.62 13.36
C LEU A 556 -6.44 -13.89 14.78
N SER A 557 -5.37 -14.67 14.87
CA SER A 557 -4.62 -14.86 16.10
C SER A 557 -3.27 -14.19 15.97
N ALA A 558 -2.85 -13.48 17.02
CA ALA A 558 -1.56 -12.81 17.05
C ALA A 558 -0.95 -12.84 18.45
N GLY A 559 0.37 -12.91 18.51
CA GLY A 559 1.12 -12.43 19.66
C GLY A 559 1.06 -10.91 19.68
N TYR A 560 1.22 -10.33 20.87
CA TYR A 560 1.16 -8.89 21.05
C TYR A 560 2.08 -8.49 22.18
N SER A 561 2.94 -7.51 21.92
CA SER A 561 3.91 -7.01 22.89
C SER A 561 3.85 -5.50 22.98
N ILE A 562 3.78 -5.00 24.20
CA ILE A 562 3.96 -3.59 24.53
C ILE A 562 5.32 -3.46 25.21
N VAL A 563 6.23 -2.71 24.61
CA VAL A 563 7.58 -2.48 25.14
C VAL A 563 7.78 -0.97 25.33
N PRO A 564 8.01 -0.49 26.56
CA PRO A 564 8.30 0.92 26.76
C PRO A 564 9.70 1.26 26.28
N LYS A 565 9.87 2.39 25.58
CA LYS A 565 11.12 2.75 24.89
C LYS A 565 11.78 4.01 25.47
N THR A 566 13.10 3.98 25.53
CA THR A 566 13.99 5.09 25.92
C THR A 566 14.79 5.58 24.70
N GLY A 567 15.38 6.78 24.78
CA GLY A 567 16.30 7.31 23.75
C GLY A 567 15.62 7.70 22.42
N ASP A 568 16.33 7.54 21.30
CA ASP A 568 15.89 7.94 19.94
C ASP A 568 14.77 7.08 19.33
N ALA A 569 14.14 6.21 20.12
CA ALA A 569 13.01 5.42 19.67
C ALA A 569 11.87 6.34 19.18
N GLY A 570 11.35 6.03 18.01
CA GLY A 570 10.32 6.79 17.34
C GLY A 570 9.47 5.89 16.44
N PRO A 571 8.46 6.47 15.76
CA PRO A 571 7.66 5.71 14.80
C PRO A 571 8.56 5.07 13.74
N VAL A 572 8.17 3.89 13.27
CA VAL A 572 8.81 3.25 12.10
C VAL A 572 8.89 4.27 10.98
N SER A 573 10.08 4.42 10.41
CA SER A 573 10.29 5.43 9.37
C SER A 573 9.48 5.08 8.12
N LYS A 574 9.12 6.10 7.33
CA LYS A 574 8.39 5.87 6.08
C LYS A 574 9.18 4.93 5.15
N GLU A 575 10.50 5.08 5.11
CA GLU A 575 11.40 4.24 4.31
C GLU A 575 11.36 2.78 4.77
N GLN A 576 11.35 2.52 6.08
CA GLN A 576 11.24 1.16 6.62
C GLN A 576 9.89 0.53 6.26
N PHE A 577 8.80 1.30 6.36
CA PHE A 577 7.46 0.83 6.00
C PHE A 577 7.32 0.57 4.50
N ASP A 578 7.86 1.45 3.65
CA ASP A 578 7.85 1.30 2.20
C ASP A 578 8.73 0.12 1.75
N ALA A 579 9.88 -0.10 2.40
CA ALA A 579 10.73 -1.29 2.17
C ALA A 579 10.00 -2.59 2.54
N PHE A 580 9.28 -2.61 3.67
CA PHE A 580 8.45 -3.75 4.07
C PHE A 580 7.33 -4.02 3.08
N LYS A 581 6.61 -2.99 2.63
CA LYS A 581 5.59 -3.10 1.57
C LYS A 581 6.17 -3.66 0.27
N THR A 582 7.34 -3.20 -0.12
CA THR A 582 8.05 -3.68 -1.32
C THR A 582 8.40 -5.16 -1.20
N ALA A 583 8.96 -5.57 -0.07
CA ALA A 583 9.29 -6.97 0.20
C ALA A 583 8.04 -7.88 0.23
N LEU A 584 6.93 -7.42 0.83
CA LEU A 584 5.67 -8.15 0.81
C LEU A 584 5.14 -8.32 -0.61
N ASN A 585 5.15 -7.24 -1.40
CA ASN A 585 4.80 -7.29 -2.81
C ASN A 585 5.69 -8.33 -3.50
N GLU A 586 7.02 -8.26 -3.36
CA GLU A 586 7.96 -9.23 -3.94
C GLU A 586 7.74 -10.69 -3.53
N ALA A 587 7.21 -10.96 -2.34
CA ALA A 587 6.90 -12.31 -1.91
C ALA A 587 5.56 -12.85 -2.46
N VAL A 588 4.72 -12.03 -3.12
CA VAL A 588 3.47 -12.51 -3.73
C VAL A 588 3.81 -13.36 -4.96
N PRO A 589 3.29 -14.60 -5.05
CA PRO A 589 3.51 -15.45 -6.22
C PRO A 589 2.89 -14.81 -7.45
N ALA A 590 3.67 -14.69 -8.52
CA ALA A 590 3.14 -14.24 -9.80
C ALA A 590 2.26 -15.35 -10.40
N ILE A 591 1.02 -15.04 -10.73
CA ILE A 591 0.18 -15.95 -11.49
C ILE A 591 0.68 -15.90 -12.94
N ALA A 592 1.26 -17.01 -13.40
CA ALA A 592 1.75 -17.11 -14.77
C ALA A 592 0.61 -16.84 -15.75
N CYS A 593 0.81 -15.85 -16.60
CA CYS A 593 -0.06 -15.53 -17.72
C CYS A 593 0.85 -15.13 -18.87
N GLU A 594 1.58 -16.13 -19.38
CA GLU A 594 2.47 -15.91 -20.51
C GLU A 594 1.64 -15.41 -21.71
N PRO A 595 2.15 -14.41 -22.44
CA PRO A 595 1.52 -13.96 -23.67
C PRO A 595 1.61 -15.10 -24.70
N ASP A 596 0.54 -15.88 -24.81
CA ASP A 596 0.26 -16.69 -25.99
C ASP A 596 -0.45 -15.76 -26.98
N ASP A 597 0.32 -14.79 -27.49
CA ASP A 597 -0.14 -13.81 -28.46
C ASP A 597 -0.07 -14.50 -29.84
N ASN A 598 -1.21 -14.97 -30.33
CA ASN A 598 -1.31 -15.60 -31.64
C ASN A 598 -2.16 -14.73 -32.56
N PHE A 599 -1.57 -14.30 -33.68
CA PHE A 599 -2.25 -13.50 -34.69
C PHE A 599 -2.73 -14.41 -35.82
N ILE A 600 -3.98 -14.85 -35.74
CA ILE A 600 -4.56 -15.69 -36.78
C ILE A 600 -5.18 -14.77 -37.84
N LEU A 601 -4.46 -14.58 -38.95
CA LEU A 601 -5.03 -13.95 -40.14
C LEU A 601 -5.97 -14.95 -40.84
N LYS A 602 -7.25 -14.60 -40.95
CA LYS A 602 -8.20 -15.31 -41.80
C LYS A 602 -8.57 -14.41 -42.98
N SER A 603 -7.98 -14.66 -44.14
CA SER A 603 -8.39 -14.04 -45.41
C SER A 603 -9.40 -14.94 -46.12
N TRP A 604 -10.45 -14.33 -46.66
CA TRP A 604 -11.51 -15.01 -47.40
C TRP A 604 -11.67 -14.23 -48.72
N ASN A 605 -11.82 -14.94 -49.83
CA ASN A 605 -11.99 -14.37 -51.17
C ASN A 605 -10.81 -13.49 -51.63
N VAL A 606 -9.67 -14.11 -51.93
CA VAL A 606 -8.61 -13.49 -52.73
C VAL A 606 -8.95 -13.70 -54.21
N THR A 607 -9.17 -12.61 -54.94
CA THR A 607 -9.51 -12.68 -56.37
C THR A 607 -8.34 -12.15 -57.20
N LEU A 608 -7.83 -12.98 -58.12
CA LEU A 608 -6.94 -12.52 -59.19
C LEU A 608 -7.80 -11.80 -60.23
N LEU A 609 -7.53 -10.51 -60.45
CA LEU A 609 -8.22 -9.75 -61.50
C LEU A 609 -7.72 -10.16 -62.89
N ASP A 610 -8.59 -9.98 -63.90
CA ASP A 610 -8.47 -10.40 -65.30
C ASP A 610 -7.03 -10.58 -65.81
N LYS A 611 -6.72 -11.78 -66.33
CA LYS A 611 -5.40 -12.17 -66.86
C LYS A 611 -4.84 -11.17 -67.88
N ASN A 612 -5.71 -10.44 -68.59
CA ASN A 612 -5.31 -9.41 -69.55
C ASN A 612 -4.73 -8.15 -68.88
N LEU A 613 -5.21 -7.78 -67.68
CA LEU A 613 -4.67 -6.67 -66.90
C LEU A 613 -3.33 -7.04 -66.26
N LEU A 614 -3.17 -8.28 -65.79
CA LEU A 614 -1.88 -8.80 -65.31
C LEU A 614 -0.82 -8.80 -66.42
N ALA A 615 -1.17 -9.32 -67.60
CA ALA A 615 -0.28 -9.30 -68.77
C ALA A 615 0.09 -7.87 -69.19
N LYS A 616 -0.86 -6.93 -69.12
CA LYS A 616 -0.61 -5.51 -69.40
C LYS A 616 0.31 -4.87 -68.35
N ALA A 617 0.10 -5.14 -67.05
CA ALA A 617 0.95 -4.62 -65.98
C ALA A 617 2.39 -5.16 -66.08
N ILE A 618 2.55 -6.45 -66.41
CA ILE A 618 3.86 -7.06 -66.69
C ILE A 618 4.50 -6.39 -67.91
N MET A 619 3.75 -6.18 -69.00
CA MET A 619 4.25 -5.49 -70.19
C MET A 619 4.61 -4.03 -69.94
N ASP A 620 3.86 -3.31 -69.11
CA ASP A 620 4.13 -1.92 -68.76
C ASP A 620 5.35 -1.82 -67.82
N ALA A 621 5.55 -2.77 -66.90
CA ALA A 621 6.78 -2.88 -66.10
C ALA A 621 8.00 -3.24 -66.96
N VAL A 622 7.85 -4.15 -67.92
CA VAL A 622 8.90 -4.46 -68.91
C VAL A 622 9.23 -3.24 -69.78
N ARG A 623 8.24 -2.47 -70.22
CA ARG A 623 8.46 -1.21 -70.97
C ARG A 623 9.11 -0.14 -70.12
N ALA A 624 8.72 0.02 -68.86
CA ALA A 624 9.35 0.96 -67.94
C ALA A 624 10.80 0.56 -67.67
N GLY A 625 11.08 -0.74 -67.48
CA GLY A 625 12.44 -1.29 -67.38
C GLY A 625 13.27 -1.07 -68.63
N GLN A 626 12.68 -1.24 -69.83
CA GLN A 626 13.32 -0.91 -71.11
C GLN A 626 13.60 0.59 -71.24
N HIS A 627 12.67 1.45 -70.82
CA HIS A 627 12.84 2.89 -70.86
C HIS A 627 13.94 3.37 -69.90
N VAL A 628 14.01 2.82 -68.68
CA VAL A 628 15.08 3.07 -67.71
C VAL A 628 16.41 2.53 -68.22
N ALA A 629 16.44 1.36 -68.87
CA ALA A 629 17.64 0.82 -69.50
C ALA A 629 18.12 1.70 -70.67
N GLU A 630 17.21 2.23 -71.48
CA GLU A 630 17.54 3.17 -72.56
C GLU A 630 18.01 4.53 -72.03
N GLU A 631 17.36 5.10 -70.99
CA GLU A 631 17.82 6.33 -70.34
C GLU A 631 19.18 6.14 -69.66
N THR A 632 19.37 5.01 -68.97
CA THR A 632 20.64 4.65 -68.35
C THR A 632 21.72 4.48 -69.41
N LYS A 633 21.42 3.85 -70.55
CA LYS A 633 22.33 3.78 -71.70
C LYS A 633 22.62 5.17 -72.28
N LYS A 634 21.63 6.07 -72.35
CA LYS A 634 21.80 7.45 -72.84
C LYS A 634 22.67 8.29 -71.91
N GLU A 635 22.47 8.18 -70.60
CA GLU A 635 23.29 8.83 -69.57
C GLU A 635 24.70 8.24 -69.49
N LEU A 636 24.85 6.92 -69.62
CA LEU A 636 26.16 6.26 -69.79
C LEU A 636 26.86 6.72 -71.07
N THR A 637 26.14 6.91 -72.17
CA THR A 637 26.71 7.41 -73.44
C THR A 637 27.14 8.88 -73.30
N LYS A 638 26.39 9.71 -72.58
CA LYS A 638 26.80 11.09 -72.24
C LYS A 638 28.06 11.13 -71.37
N LEU A 639 28.14 10.25 -70.36
CA LEU A 639 29.35 10.04 -69.54
C LEU A 639 30.54 9.55 -70.37
N TYR A 640 30.29 8.82 -71.46
CA TYR A 640 31.31 8.30 -72.37
C TYR A 640 31.84 9.36 -73.36
N GLU A 641 30.98 10.26 -73.85
CA GLU A 641 31.36 11.29 -74.84
C GLU A 641 32.05 12.52 -74.24
N ARG A 642 31.94 12.77 -72.93
CA ARG A 642 32.71 13.81 -72.21
C ARG A 642 33.16 13.30 -70.85
N PRO A 643 34.23 12.49 -70.76
CA PRO A 643 34.55 11.82 -69.51
C PRO A 643 34.96 12.81 -68.41
N PHE A 644 35.72 13.86 -68.71
CA PHE A 644 36.17 14.84 -67.70
C PHE A 644 36.67 16.15 -68.36
N ASP A 645 35.81 17.17 -68.48
CA ASP A 645 36.27 18.53 -68.82
C ASP A 645 37.07 19.18 -67.67
N SER A 646 37.18 18.52 -66.51
CA SER A 646 37.86 19.00 -65.30
C SER A 646 39.28 18.44 -65.07
N LEU A 647 39.87 17.69 -66.02
CA LEU A 647 41.22 17.07 -65.85
C LEU A 647 42.35 17.78 -66.62
N LYS A 648 42.11 18.96 -67.21
CA LYS A 648 43.10 19.69 -68.03
C LYS A 648 44.23 20.39 -67.26
N ASP A 649 44.20 20.43 -65.92
CA ASP A 649 45.12 21.23 -65.10
C ASP A 649 46.02 20.41 -64.14
N LEU A 650 46.24 19.11 -64.37
CA LEU A 650 47.11 18.29 -63.53
C LEU A 650 48.52 18.06 -64.15
N PRO A 651 49.61 18.08 -63.35
CA PRO A 651 50.98 17.93 -63.85
C PRO A 651 51.32 16.50 -64.35
N ASP A 652 52.13 16.44 -65.43
CA ASP A 652 52.39 15.29 -66.31
C ASP A 652 52.84 13.97 -65.65
N ASN A 653 53.41 14.03 -64.46
CA ASN A 653 53.89 12.88 -63.71
C ASN A 653 52.75 12.07 -63.04
N ALA A 654 51.59 12.67 -62.76
CA ALA A 654 50.40 11.93 -62.33
C ALA A 654 49.70 11.21 -63.50
N TRP A 655 49.87 11.71 -64.72
CA TRP A 655 49.20 11.20 -65.93
C TRP A 655 49.72 9.82 -66.34
N ARG A 656 51.02 9.56 -66.18
CA ARG A 656 51.67 8.34 -66.71
C ARG A 656 51.54 7.11 -65.81
N GLU A 657 51.34 7.29 -64.49
CA GLU A 657 51.03 6.19 -63.57
C GLU A 657 49.50 6.01 -63.41
N GLY A 658 48.73 7.10 -63.44
CA GLY A 658 47.26 7.05 -63.42
C GLY A 658 46.66 6.34 -64.65
N THR A 659 47.24 6.51 -65.84
CA THR A 659 46.72 5.89 -67.08
C THR A 659 46.79 4.36 -67.07
N LYS A 660 47.73 3.71 -66.37
CA LYS A 660 47.76 2.23 -66.29
C LYS A 660 46.70 1.65 -65.35
N GLY A 661 46.44 2.31 -64.22
CA GLY A 661 45.36 1.93 -63.29
C GLY A 661 43.97 2.25 -63.84
N VAL A 662 43.84 3.38 -64.54
CA VAL A 662 42.58 3.81 -65.19
C VAL A 662 42.28 2.94 -66.42
N GLN A 663 43.26 2.57 -67.24
CA GLN A 663 43.01 1.65 -68.36
C GLN A 663 42.58 0.26 -67.88
N GLY A 664 43.19 -0.27 -66.81
CA GLY A 664 42.77 -1.53 -66.19
C GLY A 664 41.39 -1.46 -65.53
N ALA A 665 41.02 -0.33 -64.93
CA ALA A 665 39.68 -0.08 -64.39
C ALA A 665 38.64 0.08 -65.51
N VAL A 666 38.99 0.72 -66.62
CA VAL A 666 38.14 0.87 -67.81
C VAL A 666 37.96 -0.46 -68.53
N ASP A 667 39.00 -1.29 -68.64
CA ASP A 667 38.90 -2.62 -69.26
C ASP A 667 38.11 -3.59 -68.37
N ASN A 668 38.24 -3.51 -67.04
CA ASN A 668 37.41 -4.27 -66.10
C ASN A 668 35.96 -3.75 -66.05
N ALA A 669 35.74 -2.44 -66.13
CA ALA A 669 34.41 -1.86 -66.23
C ALA A 669 33.75 -2.20 -67.58
N LYS A 670 34.53 -2.29 -68.66
CA LYS A 670 34.09 -2.76 -69.97
C LYS A 670 33.73 -4.24 -69.92
N ALA A 671 34.56 -5.09 -69.30
CA ALA A 671 34.25 -6.50 -69.10
C ALA A 671 33.01 -6.72 -68.20
N ALA A 672 32.85 -5.90 -67.15
CA ALA A 672 31.69 -5.94 -66.26
C ALA A 672 30.41 -5.40 -66.94
N ALA A 673 30.52 -4.36 -67.76
CA ALA A 673 29.42 -3.81 -68.56
C ALA A 673 29.02 -4.76 -69.70
N ASP A 674 29.98 -5.40 -70.37
CA ASP A 674 29.72 -6.42 -71.39
C ASP A 674 29.12 -7.69 -70.74
N ALA A 675 29.57 -8.07 -69.54
CA ALA A 675 28.98 -9.16 -68.77
C ALA A 675 27.56 -8.83 -68.27
N ALA A 676 27.31 -7.59 -67.83
CA ALA A 676 25.98 -7.13 -67.42
C ALA A 676 25.03 -7.00 -68.62
N ALA A 677 25.50 -6.49 -69.75
CA ALA A 677 24.73 -6.41 -70.99
C ALA A 677 24.43 -7.81 -71.55
N LYS A 678 25.38 -8.75 -71.45
CA LYS A 678 25.16 -10.15 -71.82
C LYS A 678 24.22 -10.86 -70.85
N ALA A 679 24.33 -10.64 -69.54
CA ALA A 679 23.41 -11.17 -68.53
C ALA A 679 21.98 -10.59 -68.71
N ALA A 680 21.86 -9.32 -69.06
CA ALA A 680 20.57 -8.70 -69.37
C ALA A 680 19.99 -9.23 -70.70
N ALA A 681 20.82 -9.46 -71.71
CA ALA A 681 20.40 -10.09 -72.97
C ALA A 681 20.01 -11.56 -72.78
N ASP A 682 20.73 -12.31 -71.96
CA ASP A 682 20.44 -13.70 -71.61
C ASP A 682 19.16 -13.81 -70.74
N LEU A 683 18.94 -12.85 -69.83
CA LEU A 683 17.70 -12.72 -69.05
C LEU A 683 16.52 -12.35 -69.96
N ALA A 684 16.68 -11.38 -70.86
CA ALA A 684 15.65 -11.00 -71.82
C ALA A 684 15.31 -12.13 -72.80
N LYS A 685 16.31 -12.90 -73.23
CA LYS A 685 16.12 -14.12 -74.04
C LYS A 685 15.44 -15.22 -73.23
N GLY A 686 15.82 -15.43 -71.97
CA GLY A 686 15.16 -16.38 -71.08
C GLY A 686 13.70 -16.04 -70.82
N ILE A 687 13.37 -14.75 -70.67
CA ILE A 687 12.00 -14.26 -70.55
C ILE A 687 11.23 -14.42 -71.87
N ALA A 688 11.85 -14.16 -73.02
CA ALA A 688 11.23 -14.35 -74.34
C ALA A 688 10.97 -15.84 -74.64
N ASP A 689 11.93 -16.73 -74.32
CA ASP A 689 11.80 -18.18 -74.49
C ASP A 689 10.75 -18.76 -73.52
N ALA A 690 10.66 -18.24 -72.29
CA ALA A 690 9.62 -18.59 -71.32
C ALA A 690 8.22 -18.10 -71.76
N ALA A 691 8.12 -16.89 -72.32
CA ALA A 691 6.88 -16.35 -72.86
C ALA A 691 6.41 -17.10 -74.12
N GLN A 692 7.34 -17.50 -75.00
CA GLN A 692 7.02 -18.31 -76.18
C GLN A 692 6.62 -19.73 -75.79
N LYS A 693 7.30 -20.34 -74.80
CA LYS A 693 6.90 -21.64 -74.24
C LYS A 693 5.53 -21.56 -73.56
N ALA A 694 5.26 -20.51 -72.80
CA ALA A 694 3.95 -20.29 -72.19
C ALA A 694 2.84 -20.10 -73.24
N LYS A 695 3.14 -19.44 -74.36
CA LYS A 695 2.23 -19.33 -75.51
C LYS A 695 1.99 -20.69 -76.17
N ASP A 696 3.04 -21.47 -76.44
CA ASP A 696 2.95 -22.79 -77.06
C ASP A 696 2.21 -23.80 -76.16
N ASP A 697 2.41 -23.72 -74.84
CA ASP A 697 1.70 -24.53 -73.83
C ASP A 697 0.22 -24.10 -73.71
N LEU A 698 -0.10 -22.82 -73.91
CA LEU A 698 -1.48 -22.33 -74.01
C LEU A 698 -2.18 -22.80 -75.28
N GLU A 699 -1.46 -22.81 -76.42
CA GLU A 699 -1.99 -23.27 -77.71
C GLU A 699 -2.22 -24.80 -77.74
N ARG A 700 -1.44 -25.57 -76.97
CA ARG A 700 -1.58 -27.03 -76.80
C ARG A 700 -2.55 -27.47 -75.70
N SER A 701 -3.02 -26.56 -74.86
CA SER A 701 -3.92 -26.86 -73.75
C SER A 701 -5.34 -27.14 -74.24
N ASP A 702 -6.02 -28.13 -73.65
CA ASP A 702 -7.46 -28.43 -73.86
C ASP A 702 -8.39 -27.27 -73.45
N LEU A 703 -7.83 -26.20 -72.90
CA LEU A 703 -8.50 -24.94 -72.59
C LEU A 703 -8.52 -23.95 -73.77
N ASN A 704 -7.95 -24.29 -74.93
CA ASN A 704 -8.07 -23.52 -76.15
C ASN A 704 -9.44 -23.78 -76.82
N PRO A 705 -10.34 -22.78 -76.98
CA PRO A 705 -11.68 -22.97 -77.53
C PRO A 705 -11.72 -23.53 -78.96
N GLY A 706 -10.60 -23.46 -79.69
CA GLY A 706 -10.44 -24.04 -81.04
C GLY A 706 -10.25 -25.56 -81.07
N ASN A 707 -9.97 -26.21 -79.93
CA ASN A 707 -9.77 -27.67 -79.82
C ASN A 707 -11.00 -28.42 -79.30
N TRP A 708 -12.15 -27.74 -79.18
CA TRP A 708 -13.40 -28.36 -78.76
C TRP A 708 -14.12 -28.92 -80.01
N HIS A 709 -14.00 -30.23 -80.26
CA HIS A 709 -14.87 -30.92 -81.22
C HIS A 709 -16.24 -31.15 -80.56
N TRP A 710 -17.29 -30.65 -81.22
CA TRP A 710 -18.70 -30.63 -80.80
C TRP A 710 -19.26 -31.95 -80.29
#